data_AF-A0A813ICK5-F1
#
_entry.id   AF-A0A813ICK5-F1
#
_cell.length_a   1.000
_cell.length_b   1.000
_cell.length_c   1.000
_cell.angle_alpha   90.00
_cell.angle_beta   90.00
_cell.angle_gamma   90.00
#
_symmetry.space_group_name_H-M   'P 1'
#
loop_
_entity.id
_entity.type
_entity.pdbx_description
1 polymer ?
#
loop_
_entity_poly.entity_id
_entity_poly.type
_entity_poly.pdbx_seq_one_letter_code
_entity_poly.pdbx_strand_id
1 'polypeptide(L)'
;MVRPLDVESIFEGDDWTDISQRSIPVGLGGAALVLAVYFCWEGGPWHASRRAESASLTLVLLLIYVSCFVCGRMADLEERERAGFQMRQLMRLLLSIFILQQSVLPRVHPRYAQAILESACGGAMPEREGKKLLTRRSQDVAREVEGLIAEILTHSSGQGLATLVRAELLGPLMICLTLVAEMLTVVPAFDSQADEAIWIIELAVILAWLGVEVRSFYKMGVLAGQLHKRVVSIRDPWTLSNVLATVSAGSLLEVSTRDTRRWLLETALRDKLLCTRSKAILLFALQQLATRPRLPFWAQVAAADLLMSCHGPELTKLKNMVDASGSYFNLQRLVHVALTRRKLRSGVLQHLASEAKQSRSEGAVGIKILVDMDDTFVCSGGRFPKGCDRRFPHHMVYPGCLELLRVLDTSFRAEAPSCNLIFLSARPHIYKSVMEDKSYKLFLSLFHEGRLHTVPTLLPGLLSCGLRAMLTVACWHSRAWRKVGEAKFKTFTQFQTLYPEYDFIFLGDNGQGDLLAAQLMAEKEHQDLQLDQDMTSKPERPRFLGALIQEVMPTEFALASVPASLRGPDWHKALEDTGVIFHRSYVGAALALHARHPDIVGAKQVVSVVNAAVDDFHAGICVYGERRKGWDKARADLQNDLKKVVDSFPGSAGALKKLLCPGEVLRASEASEEVPMDKDELEPTPPAQKDESEPTPPAQQASKDESDPTPPAPKASKEEACIENSKVGHVEVEVRQDSSMNVPGILNVELQ
;
A
#
# COMPACT_ATOMS: atom_id res chain seq x y z
N MET A 1 38.58 -60.69 -59.69
CA MET A 1 37.65 -60.05 -60.63
C MET A 1 36.87 -58.99 -59.87
N VAL A 2 37.36 -57.76 -59.89
CA VAL A 2 36.71 -56.59 -59.27
C VAL A 2 36.01 -55.84 -60.41
N ARG A 3 34.68 -55.72 -60.38
CA ARG A 3 33.97 -54.76 -61.23
C ARG A 3 34.02 -53.39 -60.55
N PRO A 4 34.22 -52.29 -61.28
CA PRO A 4 34.14 -50.95 -60.70
C PRO A 4 32.69 -50.68 -60.32
N LEU A 5 32.49 -50.20 -59.08
CA LEU A 5 31.23 -49.65 -58.60
C LEU A 5 31.01 -48.32 -59.31
N ASP A 6 29.87 -48.23 -59.98
CA ASP A 6 29.43 -47.08 -60.76
C ASP A 6 28.90 -45.98 -59.82
N VAL A 7 29.74 -44.97 -59.58
CA VAL A 7 29.53 -43.91 -58.59
C VAL A 7 28.48 -42.89 -59.06
N GLU A 8 28.07 -42.91 -60.33
CA GLU A 8 27.04 -42.00 -60.85
C GLU A 8 25.61 -42.41 -60.48
N SER A 9 25.38 -43.65 -60.01
CA SER A 9 24.03 -44.11 -59.63
C SER A 9 23.56 -43.76 -58.20
N ILE A 10 24.40 -43.08 -57.40
CA ILE A 10 24.07 -42.70 -56.01
C ILE A 10 23.54 -41.26 -55.91
N PHE A 11 23.59 -40.46 -56.98
CA PHE A 11 23.19 -39.04 -56.95
C PHE A 11 21.90 -38.70 -57.72
N GLU A 12 21.17 -39.67 -58.27
CA GLU A 12 19.88 -39.46 -58.97
C GLU A 12 18.65 -39.94 -58.16
N GLY A 13 18.75 -40.01 -56.83
CA GLY A 13 17.60 -40.24 -55.95
C GLY A 13 16.98 -38.93 -55.48
N ASP A 14 15.76 -38.64 -55.92
CA ASP A 14 14.86 -37.54 -55.52
C ASP A 14 14.44 -37.57 -54.03
N ASP A 15 15.38 -37.69 -53.09
CA ASP A 15 15.10 -37.83 -51.65
C ASP A 15 15.33 -36.52 -50.86
N TRP A 16 15.25 -35.37 -51.55
CA TRP A 16 15.25 -34.05 -50.90
C TRP A 16 14.01 -33.82 -50.03
N THR A 17 12.95 -34.60 -50.23
CA THR A 17 11.71 -34.54 -49.43
C THR A 17 11.87 -35.06 -47.99
N ASP A 18 12.84 -35.94 -47.71
CA ASP A 18 13.09 -36.45 -46.34
C ASP A 18 13.93 -35.45 -45.49
N ILE A 19 14.74 -34.59 -46.11
CA ILE A 19 15.52 -33.55 -45.40
C ILE A 19 14.63 -32.37 -44.98
N SER A 20 13.66 -31.96 -45.80
CA SER A 20 12.71 -30.89 -45.44
C SER A 20 11.69 -31.32 -44.38
N GLN A 21 11.26 -32.58 -44.39
CA GLN A 21 10.37 -33.12 -43.35
C GLN A 21 11.04 -33.23 -41.97
N ARG A 22 12.37 -33.39 -41.91
CA ARG A 22 13.12 -33.51 -40.64
C ARG A 22 13.60 -32.18 -40.06
N SER A 23 13.79 -31.14 -40.87
CA SER A 23 14.28 -29.83 -40.41
C SER A 23 13.21 -28.96 -39.73
N ILE A 24 11.94 -29.08 -40.16
CA ILE A 24 10.80 -28.33 -39.59
C ILE A 24 10.49 -28.73 -38.12
N PRO A 25 10.43 -30.02 -37.74
CA PRO A 25 10.23 -30.44 -36.35
C PRO A 25 11.39 -30.04 -35.43
N VAL A 26 12.61 -29.91 -35.97
CA VAL A 26 13.79 -29.52 -35.19
C VAL A 26 13.77 -28.03 -34.88
N GLY A 27 13.39 -27.17 -35.83
CA GLY A 27 13.23 -25.73 -35.60
C GLY A 27 12.06 -25.39 -34.66
N LEU A 28 10.89 -25.97 -34.89
CA LEU A 28 9.72 -25.83 -34.02
C LEU A 28 9.94 -26.49 -32.65
N GLY A 29 10.59 -27.65 -32.61
CA GLY A 29 10.97 -28.33 -31.38
C GLY A 29 11.99 -27.55 -30.57
N GLY A 30 12.96 -26.90 -31.23
CA GLY A 30 13.93 -25.99 -30.60
C GLY A 30 13.25 -24.74 -30.04
N ALA A 31 12.38 -24.08 -30.80
CA ALA A 31 11.62 -22.93 -30.33
C ALA A 31 10.65 -23.29 -29.19
N ALA A 32 9.97 -24.44 -29.29
CA ALA A 32 9.08 -24.96 -28.25
C ALA A 32 9.85 -25.39 -27.00
N LEU A 33 11.05 -25.97 -27.13
CA LEU A 33 11.93 -26.31 -26.02
C LEU A 33 12.48 -25.06 -25.36
N VAL A 34 12.87 -24.03 -26.11
CA VAL A 34 13.33 -22.75 -25.56
C VAL A 34 12.19 -21.99 -24.89
N LEU A 35 10.97 -22.01 -25.45
CA LEU A 35 9.77 -21.49 -24.80
C LEU A 35 9.40 -22.32 -23.57
N ALA A 36 9.48 -23.64 -23.62
CA ALA A 36 9.22 -24.52 -22.47
C ALA A 36 10.28 -24.35 -21.38
N VAL A 37 11.55 -24.18 -21.73
CA VAL A 37 12.61 -23.81 -20.80
C VAL A 37 12.31 -22.43 -20.24
N TYR A 38 11.97 -21.43 -21.05
CA TYR A 38 11.59 -20.09 -20.58
C TYR A 38 10.40 -20.11 -19.60
N PHE A 39 9.34 -20.88 -19.88
CA PHE A 39 8.15 -20.99 -19.02
C PHE A 39 8.36 -21.92 -17.80
N CYS A 40 9.16 -22.98 -17.91
CA CYS A 40 9.50 -23.88 -16.80
C CYS A 40 10.63 -23.32 -15.91
N TRP A 41 11.41 -22.36 -16.42
CA TRP A 41 12.49 -21.67 -15.71
C TRP A 41 12.00 -20.40 -14.99
N GLU A 42 10.69 -20.07 -15.04
CA GLU A 42 10.04 -19.06 -14.21
C GLU A 42 10.26 -19.37 -12.71
N GLY A 43 11.33 -18.82 -12.14
CA GLY A 43 11.71 -19.00 -10.73
C GLY A 43 13.21 -19.23 -10.47
N GLY A 44 14.05 -19.34 -11.50
CA GLY A 44 15.49 -19.55 -11.36
C GLY A 44 16.27 -18.35 -10.77
N PRO A 45 17.46 -18.55 -10.17
CA PRO A 45 18.26 -17.49 -9.55
C PRO A 45 18.78 -16.40 -10.50
N TRP A 46 18.62 -16.59 -11.82
CA TRP A 46 18.96 -15.63 -12.88
C TRP A 46 17.77 -14.74 -13.32
N HIS A 47 16.55 -14.99 -12.82
CA HIS A 47 15.30 -14.32 -13.25
C HIS A 47 15.03 -12.92 -12.64
N ALA A 48 16.04 -12.29 -12.06
CA ALA A 48 15.83 -11.15 -11.15
C ALA A 48 15.60 -9.79 -11.84
N SER A 49 15.57 -9.72 -13.17
CA SER A 49 15.30 -8.48 -13.90
C SER A 49 14.35 -8.75 -15.05
N ARG A 50 13.16 -8.15 -14.96
CA ARG A 50 12.20 -7.96 -16.07
C ARG A 50 12.86 -7.50 -17.38
N ARG A 51 14.00 -6.81 -17.30
CA ARG A 51 14.81 -6.38 -18.47
C ARG A 51 15.62 -7.50 -19.10
N ALA A 52 16.17 -8.43 -18.30
CA ALA A 52 16.90 -9.58 -18.82
C ALA A 52 15.96 -10.59 -19.48
N GLU A 53 14.74 -10.70 -18.96
CA GLU A 53 13.66 -11.48 -19.54
C GLU A 53 13.26 -10.96 -20.93
N SER A 54 12.95 -9.65 -21.02
CA SER A 54 12.66 -8.98 -22.30
C SER A 54 13.83 -9.09 -23.30
N ALA A 55 15.09 -8.89 -22.86
CA ALA A 55 16.25 -8.99 -23.73
C ALA A 55 16.52 -10.43 -24.21
N SER A 56 16.38 -11.43 -23.33
CA SER A 56 16.57 -12.84 -23.69
C SER A 56 15.45 -13.33 -24.61
N LEU A 57 14.21 -12.93 -24.35
CA LEU A 57 13.07 -13.19 -25.24
C LEU A 57 13.36 -12.58 -26.63
N THR A 58 13.77 -11.32 -26.68
CA THR A 58 14.12 -10.63 -27.94
C THR A 58 15.26 -11.33 -28.69
N LEU A 59 16.32 -11.74 -27.99
CA LEU A 59 17.45 -12.44 -28.60
C LEU A 59 17.06 -13.81 -29.15
N VAL A 60 16.29 -14.60 -28.39
CA VAL A 60 15.77 -15.90 -28.82
C VAL A 60 14.93 -15.74 -30.09
N LEU A 61 14.09 -14.71 -30.15
CA LEU A 61 13.25 -14.44 -31.31
C LEU A 61 14.05 -13.97 -32.52
N LEU A 62 15.09 -13.16 -32.29
CA LEU A 62 16.01 -12.74 -33.34
C LEU A 62 16.76 -13.95 -33.91
N LEU A 63 17.16 -14.90 -33.07
CA LEU A 63 17.81 -16.14 -33.52
C LEU A 63 16.84 -17.02 -34.31
N ILE A 64 15.59 -17.14 -33.86
CA ILE A 64 14.52 -17.82 -34.61
C ILE A 64 14.32 -17.13 -35.97
N TYR A 65 14.31 -15.80 -36.01
CA TYR A 65 14.20 -15.00 -37.25
C TYR A 65 15.31 -15.30 -38.25
N VAL A 66 16.57 -15.17 -37.82
CA VAL A 66 17.72 -15.37 -38.70
C VAL A 66 17.77 -16.81 -39.20
N SER A 67 17.43 -17.78 -38.34
CA SER A 67 17.41 -19.19 -38.72
C SER A 67 16.33 -19.49 -39.76
N CYS A 68 15.09 -19.02 -39.54
CA CYS A 68 14.00 -19.17 -40.52
C CYS A 68 14.33 -18.51 -41.87
N PHE A 69 15.00 -17.35 -41.85
CA PHE A 69 15.41 -16.65 -43.07
C PHE A 69 16.46 -17.43 -43.87
N VAL A 70 17.51 -17.91 -43.21
CA VAL A 70 18.59 -18.68 -43.87
C VAL A 70 18.02 -19.98 -44.45
N CYS A 71 17.14 -20.66 -43.72
CA CYS A 71 16.47 -21.86 -44.22
C CYS A 71 15.56 -21.57 -45.42
N GLY A 72 14.76 -20.49 -45.40
CA GLY A 72 13.87 -20.14 -46.50
C GLY A 72 14.59 -19.72 -47.80
N ARG A 73 15.81 -19.19 -47.71
CA ARG A 73 16.66 -18.86 -48.87
C ARG A 73 17.22 -20.09 -49.58
N MET A 74 17.31 -21.22 -48.87
CA MET A 74 17.88 -22.48 -49.40
C MET A 74 16.81 -23.44 -49.94
N ALA A 75 15.54 -23.04 -49.91
CA ALA A 75 14.38 -23.91 -50.08
C ALA A 75 13.67 -23.65 -51.44
N ASP A 76 13.04 -24.67 -52.02
CA ASP A 76 12.39 -24.61 -53.34
C ASP A 76 11.12 -23.71 -53.36
N LEU A 77 10.55 -23.42 -54.54
CA LEU A 77 9.43 -22.46 -54.71
C LEU A 77 8.18 -22.75 -53.85
N GLU A 78 7.78 -24.01 -53.63
CA GLU A 78 6.71 -24.36 -52.69
C GLU A 78 7.12 -24.16 -51.21
N GLU A 79 8.40 -24.30 -50.91
CA GLU A 79 8.94 -24.04 -49.57
C GLU A 79 9.08 -22.54 -49.29
N ARG A 80 9.25 -21.70 -50.33
CA ARG A 80 9.18 -20.23 -50.20
C ARG A 80 7.83 -19.76 -49.68
N GLU A 81 6.72 -20.35 -50.12
CA GLU A 81 5.39 -20.02 -49.59
C GLU A 81 5.26 -20.41 -48.10
N ARG A 82 5.83 -21.56 -47.70
CA ARG A 82 5.94 -21.95 -46.29
C ARG A 82 6.83 -21.00 -45.48
N ALA A 83 7.95 -20.56 -46.03
CA ALA A 83 8.85 -19.59 -45.39
C ALA A 83 8.15 -18.24 -45.18
N GLY A 84 7.36 -17.78 -46.16
CA GLY A 84 6.51 -16.60 -46.03
C GLY A 84 5.45 -16.75 -44.92
N PHE A 85 4.83 -17.93 -44.79
CA PHE A 85 3.94 -18.22 -43.66
C PHE A 85 4.66 -18.19 -42.31
N GLN A 86 5.87 -18.74 -42.21
CA GLN A 86 6.67 -18.71 -40.98
C GLN A 86 7.07 -17.28 -40.60
N MET A 87 7.44 -16.43 -41.56
CA MET A 87 7.76 -15.04 -41.24
C MET A 87 6.53 -14.26 -40.74
N ARG A 88 5.34 -14.52 -41.29
CA ARG A 88 4.11 -13.90 -40.79
C ARG A 88 3.79 -14.29 -39.34
N GLN A 89 4.00 -15.54 -38.96
CA GLN A 89 3.86 -15.98 -37.57
C GLN A 89 4.91 -15.32 -36.66
N LEU A 90 6.11 -15.11 -37.18
CA LEU A 90 7.18 -14.46 -36.45
C LEU A 90 6.95 -12.94 -36.28
N MET A 91 6.41 -12.26 -37.29
CA MET A 91 5.98 -10.86 -37.18
C MET A 91 4.89 -10.68 -36.14
N ARG A 92 3.89 -11.58 -36.11
CA ARG A 92 2.85 -11.61 -35.06
C ARG A 92 3.44 -11.90 -33.67
N LEU A 93 4.45 -12.75 -33.60
CA LEU A 93 5.18 -13.04 -32.38
C LEU A 93 5.97 -11.81 -31.91
N LEU A 94 6.78 -11.18 -32.77
CA LEU A 94 7.54 -9.95 -32.46
C LEU A 94 6.61 -8.80 -32.02
N LEU A 95 5.43 -8.65 -32.64
CA LEU A 95 4.40 -7.70 -32.21
C LEU A 95 3.82 -8.06 -30.84
N SER A 96 3.62 -9.35 -30.56
CA SER A 96 3.18 -9.84 -29.24
C SER A 96 4.25 -9.61 -28.17
N ILE A 97 5.54 -9.76 -28.52
CA ILE A 97 6.67 -9.39 -27.67
C ILE A 97 6.75 -7.89 -27.45
N PHE A 98 6.48 -7.07 -28.46
CA PHE A 98 6.40 -5.62 -28.31
C PHE A 98 5.29 -5.23 -27.32
N ILE A 99 4.11 -5.83 -27.43
CA ILE A 99 3.00 -5.63 -26.48
C ILE A 99 3.38 -6.12 -25.06
N LEU A 100 4.08 -7.25 -24.95
CA LEU A 100 4.58 -7.77 -23.67
C LEU A 100 5.69 -6.87 -23.08
N GLN A 101 6.57 -6.29 -23.90
CA GLN A 101 7.61 -5.35 -23.47
C GLN A 101 7.02 -4.03 -22.95
N GLN A 102 6.01 -3.48 -23.64
CA GLN A 102 5.26 -2.31 -23.19
C GLN A 102 4.54 -2.55 -21.84
N SER A 103 4.24 -3.81 -21.53
CA SER A 103 3.61 -4.22 -20.27
C SER A 103 4.58 -4.30 -19.08
N VAL A 104 5.89 -4.12 -19.31
CA VAL A 104 6.99 -4.42 -18.37
C VAL A 104 7.80 -3.16 -17.98
N LEU A 105 7.29 -1.96 -18.30
CA LEU A 105 7.93 -0.70 -17.91
C LEU A 105 8.02 -0.56 -16.39
N PRO A 106 9.18 -0.10 -15.86
CA PRO A 106 9.30 0.20 -14.45
C PRO A 106 8.31 1.30 -14.07
N ARG A 107 7.78 1.22 -12.86
CA ARG A 107 6.72 2.10 -12.39
C ARG A 107 7.32 3.18 -11.51
N VAL A 108 6.81 4.40 -11.69
CA VAL A 108 7.03 5.42 -10.67
C VAL A 108 6.24 4.98 -9.45
N HIS A 109 6.95 4.66 -8.39
CA HIS A 109 6.36 4.28 -7.12
C HIS A 109 6.15 5.54 -6.27
N PRO A 110 5.04 5.65 -5.53
CA PRO A 110 4.85 6.78 -4.65
C PRO A 110 5.91 6.76 -3.55
N ARG A 111 6.36 7.94 -3.12
CA ARG A 111 7.25 8.07 -1.96
C ARG A 111 6.55 7.52 -0.72
N TYR A 112 7.33 7.05 0.24
CA TYR A 112 6.79 6.75 1.58
C TYR A 112 6.15 8.04 2.11
N ALA A 113 4.87 7.97 2.50
CA ALA A 113 4.00 9.14 2.66
C ALA A 113 4.65 10.23 3.51
N GLN A 114 5.12 11.29 2.83
CA GLN A 114 5.85 12.39 3.45
C GLN A 114 4.97 13.16 4.44
N ALA A 115 3.68 13.31 4.11
CA ALA A 115 2.68 13.96 4.97
C ALA A 115 2.49 13.26 6.33
N ILE A 116 2.65 11.93 6.41
CA ILE A 116 2.49 11.19 7.68
C ILE A 116 3.75 11.30 8.51
N LEU A 117 4.93 11.34 7.89
CA LEU A 117 6.16 11.67 8.60
C LEU A 117 6.16 13.10 9.15
N GLU A 118 5.60 14.05 8.42
CA GLU A 118 5.51 15.46 8.84
C GLU A 118 4.48 15.65 9.96
N SER A 119 3.33 14.96 9.91
CA SER A 119 2.30 15.09 10.96
C SER A 119 2.49 14.16 12.15
N ALA A 120 3.02 12.94 11.97
CA ALA A 120 3.27 12.02 13.08
C ALA A 120 4.54 12.38 13.89
N CYS A 121 5.40 13.25 13.34
CA CYS A 121 6.46 13.94 14.06
C CYS A 121 6.04 15.37 14.49
N GLY A 122 4.73 15.63 14.60
CA GLY A 122 4.14 16.92 14.96
C GLY A 122 4.44 17.39 16.39
N GLY A 123 4.99 16.53 17.26
CA GLY A 123 5.74 17.03 18.40
C GLY A 123 7.17 17.26 17.97
N ALA A 124 7.62 18.49 18.16
CA ALA A 124 8.99 18.95 17.94
C ALA A 124 10.02 17.82 18.16
N MET A 125 10.36 17.12 17.08
CA MET A 125 11.72 16.63 16.88
C MET A 125 12.54 17.88 17.16
N PRO A 126 13.28 17.98 18.30
CA PRO A 126 13.68 19.24 18.89
C PRO A 126 14.10 20.14 17.76
N GLU A 127 13.33 21.19 17.51
CA GLU A 127 13.34 21.90 16.22
C GLU A 127 14.75 22.44 15.91
N ARG A 128 15.58 22.52 16.95
CA ARG A 128 17.01 22.80 16.96
C ARG A 128 17.95 21.67 16.49
N GLU A 129 17.61 20.39 16.60
CA GLU A 129 18.43 19.27 16.10
C GLU A 129 17.95 18.78 14.73
N GLY A 130 16.64 18.64 14.50
CA GLY A 130 16.09 18.17 13.22
C GLY A 130 16.38 19.09 12.03
N LYS A 131 16.27 20.42 12.21
CA LYS A 131 16.64 21.41 11.19
C LYS A 131 18.17 21.52 10.99
N LYS A 132 18.97 21.12 11.97
CA LYS A 132 20.43 20.99 11.81
C LYS A 132 20.83 19.69 11.07
N LEU A 133 19.99 18.65 11.14
CA LEU A 133 20.24 17.31 10.59
C LEU A 133 19.94 17.16 9.10
N LEU A 134 19.09 18.01 8.50
CA LEU A 134 19.05 18.18 7.05
C LEU A 134 20.22 19.07 6.63
N THR A 135 21.42 18.51 6.69
CA THR A 135 22.58 19.14 6.09
C THR A 135 22.24 19.38 4.61
N ARG A 136 22.52 20.57 4.07
CA ARG A 136 22.36 20.88 2.63
C ARG A 136 22.91 19.73 1.76
N ARG A 137 24.03 19.16 2.20
CA ARG A 137 24.66 17.95 1.66
C ARG A 137 23.69 16.77 1.48
N SER A 138 22.89 16.41 2.49
CA SER A 138 21.93 15.30 2.38
C SER A 138 20.81 15.57 1.37
N GLN A 139 20.35 16.84 1.28
CA GLN A 139 19.37 17.25 0.29
C GLN A 139 19.95 17.23 -1.13
N ASP A 140 21.19 17.69 -1.28
CA ASP A 140 21.89 17.69 -2.57
C ASP A 140 22.09 16.26 -3.07
N VAL A 141 22.56 15.35 -2.19
CA VAL A 141 22.68 13.92 -2.51
C VAL A 141 21.31 13.31 -2.85
N ALA A 142 20.25 13.66 -2.12
CA ALA A 142 18.91 13.17 -2.42
C ALA A 142 18.42 13.64 -3.79
N ARG A 143 18.61 14.92 -4.15
CA ARG A 143 18.26 15.48 -5.46
C ARG A 143 19.05 14.82 -6.59
N GLU A 144 20.33 14.57 -6.39
CA GLU A 144 21.16 13.86 -7.36
C GLU A 144 20.69 12.42 -7.57
N VAL A 145 20.41 11.69 -6.48
CA VAL A 145 19.89 10.32 -6.55
C VAL A 145 18.52 10.29 -7.22
N GLU A 146 17.63 11.23 -6.89
CA GLU A 146 16.32 11.36 -7.53
C GLU A 146 16.42 11.71 -9.02
N GLY A 147 17.32 12.61 -9.40
CA GLY A 147 17.60 12.94 -10.79
C GLY A 147 18.06 11.72 -11.59
N LEU A 148 18.99 10.92 -11.03
CA LEU A 148 19.43 9.68 -11.65
C LEU A 148 18.30 8.64 -11.76
N ILE A 149 17.43 8.51 -10.75
CA ILE A 149 16.26 7.63 -10.82
C ILE A 149 15.32 8.09 -11.94
N ALA A 150 14.99 9.39 -11.98
CA ALA A 150 14.12 9.97 -13.00
C ALA A 150 14.68 9.77 -14.40
N GLU A 151 15.98 10.02 -14.61
CA GLU A 151 16.64 9.79 -15.89
C GLU A 151 16.58 8.31 -16.30
N ILE A 152 16.87 7.37 -15.39
CA ILE A 152 16.78 5.93 -15.71
C ILE A 152 15.34 5.56 -16.06
N LEU A 153 14.35 6.08 -15.31
CA LEU A 153 12.93 5.83 -15.59
C LEU A 153 12.53 6.38 -16.96
N THR A 154 12.87 7.63 -17.29
CA THR A 154 12.58 8.24 -18.60
C THR A 154 13.22 7.48 -19.76
N HIS A 155 14.45 7.00 -19.61
CA HIS A 155 15.11 6.18 -20.64
C HIS A 155 14.47 4.79 -20.76
N SER A 156 14.03 4.22 -19.64
CA SER A 156 13.37 2.91 -19.63
C SER A 156 11.94 2.94 -20.15
N SER A 157 11.20 4.04 -19.93
CA SER A 157 9.83 4.25 -20.42
C SER A 157 9.77 4.66 -21.89
N GLY A 158 10.94 4.92 -22.51
CA GLY A 158 11.03 5.30 -23.92
C GLY A 158 10.58 6.72 -24.23
N GLN A 159 10.29 7.56 -23.24
CA GLN A 159 9.69 8.91 -23.38
C GLN A 159 10.57 9.99 -24.09
N GLY A 160 11.71 9.63 -24.69
CA GLY A 160 12.55 10.55 -25.50
C GLY A 160 12.18 10.55 -26.98
N LEU A 161 12.96 11.20 -27.87
CA LEU A 161 12.75 11.24 -29.34
C LEU A 161 12.49 9.84 -29.98
N ALA A 162 12.94 8.78 -29.31
CA ALA A 162 12.65 7.40 -29.64
C ALA A 162 11.15 7.03 -29.53
N THR A 163 10.30 7.64 -28.68
CA THR A 163 8.84 7.39 -28.67
C THR A 163 8.16 7.97 -29.91
N LEU A 164 8.60 9.12 -30.40
CA LEU A 164 8.08 9.71 -31.64
C LEU A 164 8.35 8.77 -32.83
N VAL A 165 9.57 8.21 -32.89
CA VAL A 165 9.93 7.22 -33.91
C VAL A 165 9.27 5.87 -33.66
N ARG A 166 9.18 5.39 -32.40
CA ARG A 166 8.82 4.01 -32.04
C ARG A 166 7.31 3.77 -31.87
N ALA A 167 6.52 4.75 -31.45
CA ALA A 167 5.08 4.60 -31.18
C ALA A 167 4.19 5.13 -32.31
N GLU A 168 4.51 6.30 -32.88
CA GLU A 168 3.68 6.92 -33.93
C GLU A 168 4.10 6.54 -35.34
N LEU A 169 5.39 6.25 -35.58
CA LEU A 169 5.88 5.92 -36.92
C LEU A 169 6.18 4.43 -37.07
N LEU A 170 6.98 3.81 -36.19
CA LEU A 170 7.47 2.44 -36.38
C LEU A 170 6.35 1.40 -36.31
N GLY A 171 5.41 1.55 -35.38
CA GLY A 171 4.27 0.64 -35.26
C GLY A 171 3.40 0.66 -36.53
N PRO A 172 2.88 1.83 -36.93
CA PRO A 172 2.14 1.98 -38.18
C PRO A 172 2.95 1.63 -39.43
N LEU A 173 4.25 1.97 -39.49
CA LEU A 173 5.14 1.62 -40.59
C LEU A 173 5.34 0.11 -40.70
N MET A 174 5.56 -0.60 -39.60
CA MET A 174 5.67 -2.07 -39.60
C MET A 174 4.34 -2.70 -40.01
N ILE A 175 3.21 -2.17 -39.54
CA ILE A 175 1.87 -2.62 -39.98
C ILE A 175 1.68 -2.36 -41.48
N CYS A 176 2.04 -1.18 -41.98
CA CYS A 176 1.97 -0.83 -43.39
C CYS A 176 2.91 -1.69 -44.24
N LEU A 177 4.14 -1.94 -43.81
CA LEU A 177 5.10 -2.82 -44.50
C LEU A 177 4.58 -4.26 -44.53
N THR A 178 4.02 -4.76 -43.43
CA THR A 178 3.39 -6.09 -43.38
C THR A 178 2.17 -6.15 -44.30
N LEU A 179 1.32 -5.11 -44.35
CA LEU A 179 0.16 -5.05 -45.23
C LEU A 179 0.55 -4.95 -46.71
N VAL A 180 1.57 -4.16 -47.04
CA VAL A 180 2.11 -4.03 -48.40
C VAL A 180 2.74 -5.35 -48.84
N ALA A 181 3.50 -6.01 -47.97
CA ALA A 181 4.04 -7.34 -48.23
C ALA A 181 2.92 -8.37 -48.51
N GLU A 182 1.85 -8.38 -47.71
CA GLU A 182 0.69 -9.27 -47.95
C GLU A 182 -0.01 -8.94 -49.27
N MET A 183 -0.19 -7.65 -49.62
CA MET A 183 -0.81 -7.29 -50.90
C MET A 183 0.03 -7.70 -52.11
N LEU A 184 1.36 -7.61 -52.01
CA LEU A 184 2.27 -8.01 -53.09
C LEU A 184 2.25 -9.52 -53.33
N THR A 185 2.04 -10.34 -52.28
CA THR A 185 1.89 -11.79 -52.44
C THR A 185 0.61 -12.22 -53.16
N VAL A 186 -0.42 -11.38 -53.19
CA VAL A 186 -1.71 -11.67 -53.84
C VAL A 186 -1.72 -11.28 -55.31
N VAL A 187 -0.77 -10.44 -55.76
CA VAL A 187 -0.70 -9.93 -57.14
C VAL A 187 0.49 -10.57 -57.86
N PRO A 188 0.29 -11.60 -58.71
CA PRO A 188 1.37 -12.35 -59.38
C PRO A 188 2.24 -11.52 -60.35
N ALA A 189 1.89 -10.26 -60.58
CA ALA A 189 2.57 -9.35 -61.50
C ALA A 189 3.73 -8.58 -60.88
N PHE A 190 3.93 -8.66 -59.56
CA PHE A 190 5.04 -7.97 -58.91
C PHE A 190 6.33 -8.81 -59.00
N ASP A 191 7.37 -8.16 -59.51
CA ASP A 191 8.68 -8.75 -59.77
C ASP A 191 9.40 -9.11 -58.45
N SER A 192 10.19 -10.18 -58.49
CA SER A 192 11.03 -10.70 -57.39
C SER A 192 11.88 -9.62 -56.69
N GLN A 193 12.19 -8.52 -57.38
CA GLN A 193 12.94 -7.39 -56.85
C GLN A 193 12.17 -6.54 -55.82
N ALA A 194 10.84 -6.48 -55.91
CA ALA A 194 10.02 -5.69 -54.98
C ALA A 194 9.99 -6.34 -53.58
N ASP A 195 9.91 -7.67 -53.52
CA ASP A 195 10.01 -8.43 -52.28
C ASP A 195 11.37 -8.20 -51.62
N GLU A 196 12.48 -8.34 -52.37
CA GLU A 196 13.83 -8.11 -51.84
C GLU A 196 14.00 -6.70 -51.26
N ALA A 197 13.43 -5.68 -51.92
CA ALA A 197 13.47 -4.31 -51.42
C ALA A 197 12.72 -4.15 -50.09
N ILE A 198 11.55 -4.75 -49.94
CA ILE A 198 10.76 -4.69 -48.70
C ILE A 198 11.49 -5.38 -47.56
N TRP A 199 12.09 -6.54 -47.82
CA TRP A 199 12.90 -7.25 -46.84
C TRP A 199 14.09 -6.43 -46.36
N ILE A 200 14.80 -5.78 -47.28
CA ILE A 200 15.94 -4.91 -46.94
C ILE A 200 15.46 -3.74 -46.06
N ILE A 201 14.30 -3.16 -46.37
CA ILE A 201 13.70 -2.09 -45.58
C ILE A 201 13.31 -2.58 -44.19
N GLU A 202 12.64 -3.72 -44.06
CA GLU A 202 12.27 -4.31 -42.77
C GLU A 202 13.50 -4.63 -41.91
N LEU A 203 14.53 -5.26 -42.49
CA LEU A 203 15.77 -5.56 -41.80
C LEU A 203 16.48 -4.28 -41.34
N ALA A 204 16.53 -3.25 -42.19
CA ALA A 204 17.11 -1.95 -41.83
C ALA A 204 16.34 -1.30 -40.67
N VAL A 205 15.01 -1.38 -40.65
CA VAL A 205 14.15 -0.90 -39.57
C VAL A 205 14.42 -1.65 -38.27
N ILE A 206 14.54 -2.99 -38.31
CA ILE A 206 14.86 -3.83 -37.14
C ILE A 206 16.26 -3.50 -36.61
N LEU A 207 17.27 -3.37 -37.48
CA LEU A 207 18.65 -3.05 -37.09
C LEU A 207 18.75 -1.63 -36.50
N ALA A 208 18.04 -0.66 -37.07
CA ALA A 208 17.96 0.69 -36.52
C ALA A 208 17.30 0.69 -35.14
N TRP A 209 16.20 -0.05 -34.97
CA TRP A 209 15.54 -0.22 -33.67
C TRP A 209 16.46 -0.89 -32.64
N LEU A 210 17.14 -1.97 -33.01
CA LEU A 210 18.10 -2.66 -32.16
C LEU A 210 19.25 -1.74 -31.77
N GLY A 211 19.76 -0.92 -32.70
CA GLY A 211 20.78 0.09 -32.41
C GLY A 211 20.33 1.13 -31.38
N VAL A 212 19.07 1.60 -31.48
CA VAL A 212 18.46 2.49 -30.49
C VAL A 212 18.32 1.80 -29.13
N GLU A 213 17.89 0.54 -29.09
CA GLU A 213 17.77 -0.22 -27.84
C GLU A 213 19.13 -0.49 -27.19
N VAL A 214 20.13 -0.92 -27.95
CA VAL A 214 21.49 -1.15 -27.45
C VAL A 214 22.07 0.14 -26.87
N ARG A 215 21.89 1.28 -27.56
CA ARG A 215 22.32 2.59 -27.06
C ARG A 215 21.57 2.98 -25.78
N SER A 216 20.26 2.75 -25.72
CA SER A 216 19.46 2.98 -24.51
C SER A 216 19.95 2.11 -23.36
N PHE A 217 20.23 0.84 -23.61
CA PHE A 217 20.72 -0.12 -22.63
C PHE A 217 22.09 0.26 -22.07
N TYR A 218 23.02 0.65 -22.95
CA TYR A 218 24.33 1.16 -22.54
C TYR A 218 24.19 2.39 -21.65
N LYS A 219 23.37 3.37 -22.07
CA LYS A 219 23.14 4.58 -21.28
C LYS A 219 22.51 4.28 -19.91
N MET A 220 21.51 3.40 -19.85
CA MET A 220 20.94 2.92 -18.59
C MET A 220 21.99 2.25 -17.70
N GLY A 221 22.89 1.45 -18.27
CA GLY A 221 23.99 0.82 -17.54
C GLY A 221 24.94 1.84 -16.91
N VAL A 222 25.31 2.89 -17.66
CA VAL A 222 26.14 4.01 -17.16
C VAL A 222 25.43 4.74 -16.02
N LEU A 223 24.17 5.13 -16.21
CA LEU A 223 23.37 5.83 -15.20
C LEU A 223 23.18 4.98 -13.94
N ALA A 224 22.91 3.68 -14.09
CA ALA A 224 22.79 2.76 -12.97
C ALA A 224 24.12 2.58 -12.22
N GLY A 225 25.25 2.62 -12.91
CA GLY A 225 26.58 2.63 -12.30
C GLY A 225 26.88 3.92 -11.53
N GLN A 226 26.45 5.09 -12.04
CA GLN A 226 26.54 6.36 -11.32
C GLN A 226 25.66 6.35 -10.07
N LEU A 227 24.42 5.86 -10.19
CA LEU A 227 23.50 5.68 -9.08
C LEU A 227 24.11 4.79 -7.99
N HIS A 228 24.66 3.64 -8.38
CA HIS A 228 25.36 2.73 -7.46
C HIS A 228 26.48 3.44 -6.70
N LYS A 229 27.40 4.09 -7.42
CA LYS A 229 28.52 4.84 -6.80
C LYS A 229 28.01 5.88 -5.82
N ARG A 230 26.95 6.60 -6.16
CA ARG A 230 26.42 7.65 -5.30
C ARG A 230 25.76 7.10 -4.04
N VAL A 231 24.92 6.07 -4.17
CA VAL A 231 24.27 5.42 -3.02
C VAL A 231 25.31 4.79 -2.08
N VAL A 232 26.28 4.05 -2.61
CA VAL A 232 27.33 3.38 -1.81
C VAL A 232 28.28 4.37 -1.10
N SER A 233 28.43 5.58 -1.65
CA SER A 233 29.24 6.62 -1.03
C SER A 233 28.64 7.18 0.26
N ILE A 234 27.36 6.91 0.54
CA ILE A 234 26.67 7.36 1.74
C ILE A 234 27.07 6.46 2.92
N ARG A 235 27.97 6.94 3.77
CA ARG A 235 28.46 6.23 4.97
C ARG A 235 27.80 6.67 6.26
N ASP A 236 27.07 7.79 6.23
CA ASP A 236 26.40 8.33 7.41
C ASP A 236 24.94 7.82 7.47
N PRO A 237 24.53 7.16 8.58
CA PRO A 237 23.17 6.62 8.73
C PRO A 237 22.07 7.67 8.58
N TRP A 238 22.31 8.89 9.06
CA TRP A 238 21.34 9.99 9.00
C TRP A 238 21.15 10.49 7.58
N THR A 239 22.26 10.69 6.85
CA THR A 239 22.23 11.03 5.43
C THR A 239 21.51 9.97 4.62
N LEU A 240 21.78 8.68 4.86
CA LEU A 240 21.08 7.60 4.16
C LEU A 240 19.58 7.62 4.47
N SER A 241 19.19 7.79 5.73
CA SER A 241 17.78 7.90 6.11
C SER A 241 17.09 9.09 5.47
N ASN A 242 17.75 10.25 5.36
CA ASN A 242 17.20 11.44 4.75
C ASN A 242 17.05 11.27 3.23
N VAL A 243 18.05 10.66 2.57
CA VAL A 243 17.99 10.34 1.14
C VAL A 243 16.82 9.39 0.89
N LEU A 244 16.72 8.28 1.62
CA LEU A 244 15.62 7.31 1.47
C LEU A 244 14.24 7.92 1.76
N ALA A 245 14.15 8.87 2.68
CA ALA A 245 12.89 9.56 2.97
C ALA A 245 12.49 10.57 1.89
N THR A 246 13.47 11.12 1.16
CA THR A 246 13.24 12.14 0.14
C THR A 246 12.97 11.51 -1.23
N VAL A 247 13.66 10.42 -1.57
CA VAL A 247 13.53 9.76 -2.87
C VAL A 247 12.42 8.71 -2.86
N SER A 248 11.89 8.34 -4.02
CA SER A 248 11.03 7.15 -4.14
C SER A 248 11.86 5.89 -3.97
N ALA A 249 11.93 5.35 -2.76
CA ALA A 249 12.69 4.15 -2.45
C ALA A 249 12.21 2.92 -3.27
N GLY A 250 10.91 2.82 -3.57
CA GLY A 250 10.37 1.80 -4.46
C GLY A 250 10.97 1.89 -5.87
N SER A 251 10.94 3.09 -6.47
CA SER A 251 11.56 3.32 -7.77
C SER A 251 13.07 3.15 -7.73
N LEU A 252 13.75 3.58 -6.65
CA LEU A 252 15.18 3.34 -6.43
C LEU A 252 15.49 1.86 -6.52
N LEU A 253 14.78 0.99 -5.79
CA LEU A 253 15.01 -0.45 -5.81
C LEU A 253 14.67 -1.09 -7.16
N GLU A 254 13.64 -0.58 -7.85
CA GLU A 254 13.24 -1.07 -9.17
C GLU A 254 14.27 -0.75 -10.25
N VAL A 255 14.85 0.47 -10.23
CA VAL A 255 15.84 0.88 -11.24
C VAL A 255 17.25 0.39 -10.93
N SER A 256 17.56 0.11 -9.66
CA SER A 256 18.86 -0.28 -9.14
C SER A 256 19.40 -1.61 -9.68
N THR A 257 20.73 -1.68 -9.83
CA THR A 257 21.45 -2.93 -10.11
C THR A 257 21.34 -3.91 -8.93
N ARG A 258 21.65 -5.20 -9.18
CA ARG A 258 21.72 -6.21 -8.12
C ARG A 258 22.67 -5.81 -7.00
N ASP A 259 23.82 -5.24 -7.33
CA ASP A 259 24.83 -4.82 -6.34
C ASP A 259 24.35 -3.64 -5.49
N THR A 260 23.64 -2.69 -6.10
CA THR A 260 23.03 -1.57 -5.35
C THR A 260 21.96 -2.07 -4.38
N ARG A 261 21.10 -2.99 -4.82
CA ARG A 261 20.09 -3.61 -3.95
C ARG A 261 20.73 -4.40 -2.81
N ARG A 262 21.73 -5.22 -3.13
CA ARG A 262 22.49 -6.00 -2.14
C ARG A 262 23.16 -5.09 -1.12
N TRP A 263 23.77 -4.00 -1.59
CA TRP A 263 24.38 -3.03 -0.70
C TRP A 263 23.34 -2.39 0.22
N LEU A 264 22.23 -1.89 -0.33
CA LEU A 264 21.17 -1.23 0.46
C LEU A 264 20.50 -2.15 1.48
N LEU A 265 20.27 -3.42 1.13
CA LEU A 265 19.44 -4.33 1.93
C LEU A 265 20.26 -5.26 2.83
N GLU A 266 21.48 -5.63 2.43
CA GLU A 266 22.34 -6.55 3.21
C GLU A 266 23.53 -5.79 3.83
N THR A 267 24.29 -5.04 3.03
CA THR A 267 25.53 -4.42 3.50
C THR A 267 25.26 -3.26 4.45
N ALA A 268 24.36 -2.33 4.08
CA ALA A 268 23.97 -1.22 4.92
C ALA A 268 23.27 -1.69 6.20
N LEU A 269 22.54 -2.81 6.15
CA LEU A 269 21.95 -3.42 7.34
C LEU A 269 23.03 -3.97 8.28
N ARG A 270 23.95 -4.78 7.77
CA ARG A 270 25.07 -5.37 8.52
C ARG A 270 25.99 -4.31 9.11
N ASP A 271 26.27 -3.27 8.35
CA ASP A 271 27.16 -2.17 8.73
C ASP A 271 26.44 -1.14 9.64
N LYS A 272 25.20 -1.44 10.09
CA LYS A 272 24.36 -0.60 10.97
C LYS A 272 24.11 0.81 10.43
N LEU A 273 24.07 0.97 9.11
CA LEU A 273 23.74 2.23 8.43
C LEU A 273 22.24 2.48 8.35
N LEU A 274 21.41 1.47 8.55
CA LEU A 274 19.96 1.59 8.51
C LEU A 274 19.39 1.83 9.90
N CYS A 275 18.92 3.06 10.15
CA CYS A 275 18.07 3.34 11.31
C CYS A 275 16.66 2.76 11.13
N THR A 276 15.87 2.71 12.19
CA THR A 276 14.48 2.20 12.18
C THR A 276 13.62 2.84 11.07
N ARG A 277 13.77 4.15 10.85
CA ARG A 277 13.07 4.87 9.78
C ARG A 277 13.48 4.37 8.39
N SER A 278 14.77 4.18 8.15
CA SER A 278 15.28 3.65 6.88
C SER A 278 14.77 2.24 6.62
N LYS A 279 14.75 1.38 7.66
CA LYS A 279 14.18 0.03 7.59
C LYS A 279 12.69 0.07 7.22
N ALA A 280 11.90 0.95 7.83
CA ALA A 280 10.47 1.12 7.51
C ALA A 280 10.24 1.54 6.05
N ILE A 281 11.01 2.53 5.57
CA ILE A 281 10.95 3.01 4.17
C ILE A 281 11.31 1.89 3.20
N LEU A 282 12.35 1.11 3.48
CA LEU A 282 12.76 -0.02 2.64
C LEU A 282 11.72 -1.15 2.67
N LEU A 283 11.12 -1.47 3.81
CA LEU A 283 10.02 -2.45 3.88
C LEU A 283 8.82 -2.01 3.04
N PHE A 284 8.45 -0.74 3.11
CA PHE A 284 7.40 -0.18 2.25
C PHE A 284 7.77 -0.26 0.77
N ALA A 285 9.00 0.14 0.41
CA ALA A 285 9.51 0.06 -0.96
C ALA A 285 9.50 -1.39 -1.49
N LEU A 286 9.91 -2.37 -0.69
CA LEU A 286 9.85 -3.78 -1.05
C LEU A 286 8.40 -4.22 -1.33
N GLN A 287 7.45 -3.82 -0.48
CA GLN A 287 6.03 -4.11 -0.70
C GLN A 287 5.48 -3.50 -2.00
N GLN A 288 5.96 -2.32 -2.41
CA GLN A 288 5.57 -1.69 -3.67
C GLN A 288 6.05 -2.44 -4.91
N LEU A 289 7.22 -3.11 -4.83
CA LEU A 289 7.74 -3.97 -5.91
C LEU A 289 6.87 -5.21 -6.13
N ALA A 290 5.95 -5.53 -5.22
CA ALA A 290 5.04 -6.65 -5.37
C ALA A 290 4.00 -6.37 -6.47
N THR A 291 4.30 -6.78 -7.70
CA THR A 291 3.37 -6.66 -8.84
C THR A 291 2.24 -7.69 -8.83
N ARG A 292 2.31 -8.65 -7.91
CA ARG A 292 1.34 -9.71 -7.58
C ARG A 292 1.22 -9.75 -6.04
N PRO A 293 0.30 -10.50 -5.43
CA PRO A 293 0.25 -10.64 -3.97
C PRO A 293 1.52 -11.26 -3.33
N ARG A 294 2.62 -11.46 -4.08
CA ARG A 294 3.82 -12.17 -3.66
C ARG A 294 5.06 -11.34 -3.98
N LEU A 295 5.97 -11.28 -3.01
CA LEU A 295 7.31 -10.71 -3.22
C LEU A 295 8.23 -11.71 -3.93
N PRO A 296 9.18 -11.24 -4.77
CA PRO A 296 10.25 -12.11 -5.26
C PRO A 296 11.09 -12.63 -4.09
N PHE A 297 11.71 -13.81 -4.25
CA PHE A 297 12.38 -14.51 -3.14
C PHE A 297 13.42 -13.65 -2.42
N TRP A 298 14.28 -12.94 -3.16
CA TRP A 298 15.28 -12.05 -2.58
C TRP A 298 14.66 -10.92 -1.73
N ALA A 299 13.50 -10.39 -2.15
CA ALA A 299 12.80 -9.35 -1.41
C ALA A 299 12.11 -9.91 -0.16
N GLN A 300 11.65 -11.17 -0.19
CA GLN A 300 11.15 -11.86 1.00
C GLN A 300 12.24 -12.04 2.05
N VAL A 301 13.45 -12.45 1.62
CA VAL A 301 14.60 -12.59 2.51
C VAL A 301 14.99 -11.23 3.09
N ALA A 302 15.17 -10.21 2.24
CA ALA A 302 15.50 -8.85 2.70
C ALA A 302 14.45 -8.28 3.67
N ALA A 303 13.15 -8.48 3.41
CA ALA A 303 12.10 -8.04 4.32
C ALA A 303 12.14 -8.78 5.67
N ALA A 304 12.39 -10.09 5.66
CA ALA A 304 12.55 -10.87 6.88
C ALA A 304 13.79 -10.41 7.68
N ASP A 305 14.92 -10.19 7.01
CA ASP A 305 16.17 -9.74 7.65
C ASP A 305 16.00 -8.35 8.27
N LEU A 306 15.34 -7.41 7.57
CA LEU A 306 15.03 -6.08 8.10
C LEU A 306 14.17 -6.16 9.38
N LEU A 307 13.14 -7.01 9.38
CA LEU A 307 12.29 -7.22 10.56
C LEU A 307 13.04 -7.88 11.72
N MET A 308 13.78 -8.95 11.43
CA MET A 308 14.53 -9.72 12.44
C MET A 308 15.76 -8.98 12.98
N SER A 309 16.20 -7.91 12.31
CA SER A 309 17.30 -7.05 12.77
C SER A 309 16.91 -6.04 13.86
N CYS A 310 15.63 -5.92 14.20
CA CYS A 310 15.12 -4.99 15.20
C CYS A 310 14.68 -5.75 16.45
N HIS A 311 14.97 -5.19 17.61
CA HIS A 311 14.70 -5.80 18.91
C HIS A 311 13.99 -4.83 19.85
N GLY A 312 13.22 -5.36 20.81
CA GLY A 312 12.52 -4.62 21.86
C GLY A 312 11.78 -3.37 21.34
N PRO A 313 11.97 -2.19 21.96
CA PRO A 313 11.30 -0.96 21.54
C PRO A 313 11.56 -0.53 20.09
N GLU A 314 12.72 -0.87 19.53
CA GLU A 314 13.03 -0.55 18.12
C GLU A 314 12.11 -1.32 17.18
N LEU A 315 11.86 -2.59 17.47
CA LEU A 315 10.96 -3.44 16.69
C LEU A 315 9.54 -2.92 16.76
N THR A 316 9.03 -2.59 17.96
CA THR A 316 7.69 -2.01 18.12
C THR A 316 7.55 -0.69 17.34
N LYS A 317 8.58 0.17 17.39
CA LYS A 317 8.63 1.40 16.58
C LYS A 317 8.61 1.09 15.08
N LEU A 318 9.41 0.13 14.61
CA LEU A 318 9.42 -0.28 13.20
C LEU A 318 8.03 -0.74 12.75
N LYS A 319 7.37 -1.60 13.52
CA LYS A 319 6.03 -2.12 13.21
C LYS A 319 5.02 -0.99 13.07
N ASN A 320 4.98 -0.06 14.04
CA ASN A 320 4.11 1.10 13.98
C ASN A 320 4.42 1.99 12.76
N MET A 321 5.69 2.21 12.42
CA MET A 321 6.05 2.98 11.21
C MET A 321 5.61 2.30 9.91
N VAL A 322 5.71 0.98 9.81
CA VAL A 322 5.24 0.25 8.61
C VAL A 322 3.73 0.44 8.45
N ASP A 323 2.98 0.36 9.55
CA ASP A 323 1.53 0.54 9.58
C ASP A 323 1.08 2.00 9.42
N ALA A 324 1.95 2.97 9.76
CA ALA A 324 1.78 4.40 9.55
C ALA A 324 1.91 4.84 8.08
N SER A 325 2.13 3.93 7.12
CA SER A 325 2.49 4.34 5.75
C SER A 325 1.39 5.10 4.98
N GLY A 326 0.15 5.16 5.52
CA GLY A 326 -0.98 5.83 4.86
C GLY A 326 -1.47 5.10 3.63
N SER A 327 -1.17 3.81 3.55
CA SER A 327 -1.46 2.98 2.38
C SER A 327 -1.92 1.59 2.83
N TYR A 328 -2.38 0.78 1.89
CA TYR A 328 -2.69 -0.63 2.17
C TYR A 328 -1.44 -1.51 2.42
N PHE A 329 -0.22 -0.97 2.28
CA PHE A 329 1.04 -1.67 2.53
C PHE A 329 1.39 -1.70 4.03
N ASN A 330 0.60 -2.46 4.78
CA ASN A 330 0.79 -2.67 6.22
C ASN A 330 1.54 -3.97 6.54
N LEU A 331 1.92 -4.15 7.80
CA LEU A 331 2.68 -5.30 8.28
C LEU A 331 1.90 -6.62 8.13
N GLN A 332 0.57 -6.59 8.27
CA GLN A 332 -0.28 -7.76 8.08
C GLN A 332 -0.18 -8.29 6.65
N ARG A 333 -0.27 -7.41 5.67
CA ARG A 333 -0.10 -7.76 4.26
C ARG A 333 1.30 -8.29 4.01
N LEU A 334 2.33 -7.61 4.51
CA LEU A 334 3.72 -8.05 4.34
C LEU A 334 3.91 -9.49 4.84
N VAL A 335 3.56 -9.76 6.10
CA VAL A 335 3.88 -11.04 6.76
C VAL A 335 2.95 -12.17 6.33
N HIS A 336 1.63 -11.93 6.25
CA HIS A 336 0.67 -13.00 5.99
C HIS A 336 0.38 -13.23 4.51
N VAL A 337 0.55 -12.21 3.66
CA VAL A 337 0.25 -12.29 2.22
C VAL A 337 1.54 -12.33 1.39
N ALA A 338 2.46 -11.39 1.62
CA ALA A 338 3.60 -11.17 0.74
C ALA A 338 4.78 -12.14 0.99
N LEU A 339 5.02 -12.52 2.25
CA LEU A 339 5.97 -13.58 2.64
C LEU A 339 5.35 -14.98 2.42
N THR A 340 5.58 -15.54 1.23
CA THR A 340 4.99 -16.84 0.86
C THR A 340 5.78 -18.04 1.39
N ARG A 341 7.07 -17.89 1.66
CA ARG A 341 7.90 -18.96 2.21
C ARG A 341 7.55 -19.19 3.67
N ARG A 342 6.96 -20.35 3.98
CA ARG A 342 6.54 -20.74 5.34
C ARG A 342 7.68 -20.61 6.37
N LYS A 343 8.91 -21.03 6.02
CA LYS A 343 10.07 -20.91 6.91
C LYS A 343 10.39 -19.46 7.29
N LEU A 344 10.43 -18.55 6.31
CA LEU A 344 10.68 -17.12 6.56
C LEU A 344 9.56 -16.50 7.39
N ARG A 345 8.30 -16.74 7.02
CA ARG A 345 7.14 -16.22 7.77
C ARG A 345 7.11 -16.74 9.21
N SER A 346 7.35 -18.02 9.42
CA SER A 346 7.43 -18.61 10.77
C SER A 346 8.59 -18.05 11.58
N GLY A 347 9.76 -17.85 10.98
CA GLY A 347 10.91 -17.20 11.64
C GLY A 347 10.60 -15.77 12.08
N VAL A 348 9.98 -14.97 11.20
CA VAL A 348 9.54 -13.61 11.54
C VAL A 348 8.52 -13.64 12.69
N LEU A 349 7.48 -14.46 12.61
CA LEU A 349 6.46 -14.54 13.67
C LEU A 349 7.05 -15.01 15.02
N GLN A 350 8.00 -15.94 14.99
CA GLN A 350 8.71 -16.40 16.19
C GLN A 350 9.54 -15.27 16.80
N HIS A 351 10.26 -14.50 15.97
CA HIS A 351 11.01 -13.32 16.39
C HIS A 351 10.10 -12.25 17.01
N LEU A 352 8.97 -11.95 16.37
CA LEU A 352 7.99 -11.00 16.92
C LEU A 352 7.47 -11.46 18.30
N ALA A 353 7.18 -12.75 18.44
CA ALA A 353 6.71 -13.32 19.70
C ALA A 353 7.79 -13.28 20.80
N SER A 354 9.06 -13.59 20.50
CA SER A 354 10.14 -13.56 21.49
C SER A 354 10.41 -12.15 22.00
N GLU A 355 10.49 -11.17 21.10
CA GLU A 355 10.73 -9.76 21.46
C GLU A 355 9.55 -9.15 22.23
N ALA A 356 8.32 -9.59 21.91
CA ALA A 356 7.13 -9.15 22.62
C ALA A 356 7.09 -9.64 24.07
N LYS A 357 7.55 -10.87 24.37
CA LYS A 357 7.63 -11.36 25.75
C LYS A 357 8.48 -10.45 26.63
N GLN A 358 9.64 -10.03 26.13
CA GLN A 358 10.50 -9.09 26.83
C GLN A 358 9.79 -7.74 27.04
N SER A 359 9.14 -7.22 26.00
CA SER A 359 8.42 -5.94 26.06
C SER A 359 7.21 -5.98 27.00
N ARG A 360 6.59 -7.15 27.20
CA ARG A 360 5.43 -7.34 28.11
C ARG A 360 5.78 -7.51 29.57
N SER A 361 7.04 -7.67 29.93
CA SER A 361 7.47 -7.83 31.34
C SER A 361 6.97 -6.69 32.25
N GLU A 362 6.87 -5.47 31.71
CA GLU A 362 6.35 -4.30 32.41
C GLU A 362 4.81 -4.17 32.29
N GLY A 363 4.21 -4.74 31.26
CA GLY A 363 2.79 -4.68 30.92
C GLY A 363 2.57 -4.61 29.41
N ALA A 364 1.32 -4.53 28.96
CA ALA A 364 1.05 -4.29 27.55
C ALA A 364 1.60 -2.92 27.12
N VAL A 365 2.21 -2.84 25.94
CA VAL A 365 2.76 -1.58 25.40
C VAL A 365 1.65 -0.55 25.10
N GLY A 366 0.46 -1.05 24.79
CA GLY A 366 -0.72 -0.24 24.53
C GLY A 366 -1.88 -1.11 24.04
N ILE A 367 -2.91 -0.45 23.52
CA ILE A 367 -4.11 -1.12 22.99
C ILE A 367 -4.20 -0.89 21.49
N LYS A 368 -4.33 -1.96 20.71
CA LYS A 368 -4.72 -1.92 19.29
C LYS A 368 -6.24 -1.93 19.19
N ILE A 369 -6.80 -0.89 18.57
CA ILE A 369 -8.23 -0.64 18.45
C ILE A 369 -8.65 -1.03 17.04
N LEU A 370 -9.33 -2.17 16.91
CA LEU A 370 -9.90 -2.62 15.64
C LEU A 370 -11.31 -2.06 15.49
N VAL A 371 -11.62 -1.44 14.36
CA VAL A 371 -12.88 -0.73 14.15
C VAL A 371 -13.45 -1.13 12.79
N ASP A 372 -14.68 -1.60 12.73
CA ASP A 372 -15.37 -1.71 11.44
C ASP A 372 -15.70 -0.33 10.85
N MET A 373 -15.86 -0.25 9.53
CA MET A 373 -16.11 1.01 8.86
C MET A 373 -17.59 1.36 8.78
N ASP A 374 -18.38 0.48 8.17
CA ASP A 374 -19.76 0.79 7.80
C ASP A 374 -20.67 0.52 9.01
N ASP A 375 -21.57 1.44 9.33
CA ASP A 375 -22.48 1.37 10.48
C ASP A 375 -21.83 1.30 11.87
N THR A 376 -20.50 1.25 11.95
CA THR A 376 -19.72 1.39 13.18
C THR A 376 -19.05 2.77 13.25
N PHE A 377 -18.22 3.13 12.28
CA PHE A 377 -17.52 4.42 12.25
C PHE A 377 -18.30 5.48 11.48
N VAL A 378 -18.80 5.12 10.29
CA VAL A 378 -19.63 5.98 9.44
C VAL A 378 -21.00 5.33 9.20
N CYS A 379 -22.06 6.12 9.31
CA CYS A 379 -23.40 5.62 9.05
C CYS A 379 -23.61 5.30 7.56
N SER A 380 -24.15 4.12 7.26
CA SER A 380 -24.49 3.68 5.91
C SER A 380 -25.78 4.31 5.36
N GLY A 381 -26.58 4.98 6.21
CA GLY A 381 -27.90 5.51 5.86
C GLY A 381 -28.93 4.43 5.45
N GLY A 382 -28.70 3.17 5.82
CA GLY A 382 -29.63 2.05 5.63
C GLY A 382 -29.80 1.60 4.18
N ARG A 383 -28.80 1.90 3.33
CA ARG A 383 -28.75 1.44 1.94
C ARG A 383 -28.14 0.06 1.88
N PHE A 384 -28.99 -0.95 1.81
CA PHE A 384 -28.59 -2.33 1.51
C PHE A 384 -27.79 -2.39 0.19
N PRO A 385 -26.66 -3.12 0.08
CA PRO A 385 -26.06 -4.06 1.05
C PRO A 385 -25.02 -3.46 1.99
N LYS A 386 -24.86 -2.13 2.07
CA LYS A 386 -23.75 -1.47 2.79
C LYS A 386 -23.99 -1.27 4.28
N GLY A 387 -25.23 -1.40 4.74
CA GLY A 387 -25.60 -1.30 6.15
C GLY A 387 -27.10 -1.13 6.33
N CYS A 388 -27.55 -1.11 7.59
CA CYS A 388 -28.94 -1.04 8.00
C CYS A 388 -29.26 0.16 8.89
N ASP A 389 -28.28 0.90 9.43
CA ASP A 389 -28.57 2.05 10.30
C ASP A 389 -29.20 3.22 9.53
N ARG A 390 -30.36 3.67 9.98
CA ARG A 390 -31.13 4.78 9.40
C ARG A 390 -31.25 5.98 10.34
N ARG A 391 -30.63 5.91 11.53
CA ARG A 391 -30.70 6.96 12.56
C ARG A 391 -29.96 8.22 12.12
N PHE A 392 -28.82 8.06 11.43
CA PHE A 392 -27.96 9.16 11.02
C PHE A 392 -27.93 9.33 9.49
N PRO A 393 -27.54 10.51 9.00
CA PRO A 393 -27.26 10.74 7.59
C PRO A 393 -26.16 9.81 7.05
N HIS A 394 -26.29 9.45 5.78
CA HIS A 394 -25.30 8.65 5.07
C HIS A 394 -23.92 9.33 5.07
N HIS A 395 -22.88 8.57 5.39
CA HIS A 395 -21.48 9.01 5.54
C HIS A 395 -21.19 9.96 6.71
N MET A 396 -22.15 10.19 7.61
CA MET A 396 -21.86 10.90 8.85
C MET A 396 -21.04 10.00 9.79
N VAL A 397 -19.95 10.55 10.34
CA VAL A 397 -19.23 9.92 11.45
C VAL A 397 -20.09 9.97 12.71
N TYR A 398 -20.20 8.86 13.43
CA TYR A 398 -21.07 8.80 14.60
C TYR A 398 -20.60 9.76 15.72
N PRO A 399 -21.53 10.46 16.40
CA PRO A 399 -21.16 11.42 17.43
C PRO A 399 -20.38 10.79 18.58
N GLY A 400 -19.24 11.39 18.94
CA GLY A 400 -18.37 10.92 20.03
C GLY A 400 -17.50 9.72 19.67
N CYS A 401 -17.64 9.14 18.47
CA CYS A 401 -16.83 8.01 18.02
C CYS A 401 -15.34 8.38 17.99
N LEU A 402 -14.99 9.49 17.36
CA LEU A 402 -13.60 9.95 17.22
C LEU A 402 -12.94 10.19 18.57
N GLU A 403 -13.67 10.82 19.49
CA GLU A 403 -13.18 11.08 20.84
C GLU A 403 -12.99 9.78 21.64
N LEU A 404 -13.89 8.80 21.51
CA LEU A 404 -13.69 7.49 22.13
C LEU A 404 -12.45 6.79 21.55
N LEU A 405 -12.25 6.82 20.24
CA LEU A 405 -11.06 6.23 19.61
C LEU A 405 -9.77 6.88 20.12
N ARG A 406 -9.78 8.20 20.34
CA ARG A 406 -8.66 8.95 20.93
C ARG A 406 -8.40 8.54 22.38
N VAL A 407 -9.47 8.40 23.17
CA VAL A 407 -9.40 7.96 24.58
C VAL A 407 -8.83 6.55 24.70
N LEU A 408 -9.22 5.65 23.81
CA LEU A 408 -8.76 4.25 23.79
C LEU A 408 -7.29 4.10 23.38
N ASP A 409 -6.75 5.07 22.64
CA ASP A 409 -5.35 5.05 22.21
C ASP A 409 -4.45 5.55 23.35
N THR A 410 -4.33 4.74 24.40
CA THR A 410 -3.63 5.09 25.66
C THR A 410 -2.15 5.42 25.48
N SER A 411 -1.55 4.96 24.39
CA SER A 411 -0.14 5.25 24.06
C SER A 411 0.04 6.40 23.06
N PHE A 412 -1.06 7.05 22.64
CA PHE A 412 -0.98 8.25 21.81
C PHE A 412 -0.25 9.35 22.58
N ARG A 413 0.78 9.90 21.93
CA ARG A 413 1.46 11.12 22.35
C ARG A 413 1.52 12.01 21.13
N ALA A 414 1.21 13.29 21.28
CA ALA A 414 1.32 14.26 20.16
C ALA A 414 2.72 14.24 19.51
N GLU A 415 3.73 13.83 20.26
CA GLU A 415 5.13 13.79 19.86
C GLU A 415 5.60 12.44 19.29
N ALA A 416 4.78 11.39 19.38
CA ALA A 416 5.15 10.06 18.91
C ALA A 416 4.04 9.45 18.05
N PRO A 417 4.36 8.96 16.83
CA PRO A 417 3.38 8.24 16.01
C PRO A 417 2.83 7.03 16.78
N SER A 418 1.52 7.04 17.11
CA SER A 418 0.80 5.82 17.47
C SER A 418 0.01 5.34 16.26
N CYS A 419 0.20 4.09 15.87
CA CYS A 419 -0.58 3.43 14.81
C CYS A 419 -1.42 2.32 15.44
N ASN A 420 -2.24 2.74 16.39
CA ASN A 420 -3.06 1.84 17.18
C ASN A 420 -4.52 1.80 16.74
N LEU A 421 -4.91 2.69 15.82
CA LEU A 421 -6.22 2.67 15.21
C LEU A 421 -6.18 1.85 13.90
N ILE A 422 -6.97 0.78 13.86
CA ILE A 422 -7.00 -0.16 12.74
C ILE A 422 -8.43 -0.34 12.25
N PHE A 423 -8.68 0.00 10.99
CA PHE A 423 -9.96 -0.27 10.36
C PHE A 423 -9.99 -1.66 9.74
N LEU A 424 -10.91 -2.51 10.21
CA LEU A 424 -11.26 -3.76 9.56
C LEU A 424 -12.32 -3.46 8.50
N SER A 425 -12.06 -3.83 7.25
CA SER A 425 -13.07 -3.69 6.19
C SER A 425 -13.51 -5.04 5.65
N ALA A 426 -14.82 -5.25 5.56
CA ALA A 426 -15.37 -6.34 4.75
C ALA A 426 -15.27 -6.08 3.24
N ARG A 427 -14.93 -4.84 2.84
CA ARG A 427 -14.92 -4.45 1.43
C ARG A 427 -13.80 -5.18 0.70
N PRO A 428 -14.11 -5.70 -0.50
CA PRO A 428 -13.14 -6.39 -1.30
C PRO A 428 -11.95 -5.49 -1.65
N HIS A 429 -10.75 -6.05 -1.64
CA HIS A 429 -9.66 -5.57 -2.47
C HIS A 429 -10.06 -5.64 -3.96
N ILE A 430 -10.57 -4.54 -4.51
CA ILE A 430 -10.81 -4.42 -5.94
C ILE A 430 -9.49 -4.06 -6.63
N TYR A 431 -9.28 -4.63 -7.82
CA TYR A 431 -8.13 -4.37 -8.69
C TYR A 431 -7.81 -2.86 -8.74
N LYS A 432 -6.53 -2.50 -8.47
CA LYS A 432 -5.98 -1.13 -8.35
C LYS A 432 -6.42 -0.29 -7.13
N SER A 433 -6.69 -0.89 -5.97
CA SER A 433 -6.84 -0.19 -4.66
C SER A 433 -7.90 0.93 -4.59
N VAL A 434 -8.77 1.08 -5.60
CA VAL A 434 -9.68 2.24 -5.73
C VAL A 434 -10.59 2.42 -4.52
N MET A 435 -11.05 1.33 -3.90
CA MET A 435 -11.90 1.40 -2.71
C MET A 435 -11.11 1.77 -1.45
N GLU A 436 -9.88 1.29 -1.34
CA GLU A 436 -8.97 1.60 -0.23
C GLU A 436 -8.55 3.07 -0.28
N ASP A 437 -8.28 3.59 -1.47
CA ASP A 437 -7.92 4.98 -1.69
C ASP A 437 -9.05 5.92 -1.25
N LYS A 438 -10.32 5.53 -1.41
CA LYS A 438 -11.46 6.30 -0.90
C LYS A 438 -11.49 6.33 0.62
N SER A 439 -11.27 5.20 1.28
CA SER A 439 -11.19 5.11 2.73
C SER A 439 -10.02 5.93 3.27
N TYR A 440 -8.83 5.83 2.66
CA TYR A 440 -7.68 6.64 3.05
C TYR A 440 -7.89 8.13 2.81
N LYS A 441 -8.57 8.54 1.73
CA LYS A 441 -8.94 9.95 1.53
C LYS A 441 -9.81 10.50 2.66
N LEU A 442 -10.79 9.72 3.13
CA LEU A 442 -11.60 10.10 4.29
C LEU A 442 -10.75 10.19 5.57
N PHE A 443 -9.86 9.23 5.79
CA PHE A 443 -8.98 9.26 6.97
C PHE A 443 -8.05 10.47 6.95
N LEU A 444 -7.46 10.77 5.81
CA LEU A 444 -6.58 11.92 5.63
C LEU A 444 -7.35 13.23 5.80
N SER A 445 -8.59 13.36 5.31
CA SER A 445 -9.38 14.57 5.53
C SER A 445 -9.66 14.79 7.01
N LEU A 446 -10.13 13.75 7.72
CA LEU A 446 -10.42 13.83 9.15
C LEU A 446 -9.16 14.11 9.99
N PHE A 447 -8.02 13.56 9.58
CA PHE A 447 -6.74 13.80 10.23
C PHE A 447 -6.24 15.24 9.99
N HIS A 448 -6.32 15.74 8.76
CA HIS A 448 -5.95 17.13 8.44
C HIS A 448 -6.88 18.17 9.09
N GLU A 449 -8.15 17.83 9.29
CA GLU A 449 -9.11 18.63 10.06
C GLU A 449 -8.86 18.58 11.59
N GLY A 450 -7.88 17.79 12.05
CA GLY A 450 -7.59 17.61 13.49
C GLY A 450 -8.65 16.82 14.25
N ARG A 451 -9.60 16.19 13.55
CA ARG A 451 -10.71 15.42 14.14
C ARG A 451 -10.30 13.98 14.47
N LEU A 452 -9.42 13.40 13.66
CA LEU A 452 -8.80 12.11 13.93
C LEU A 452 -7.38 12.33 14.45
N HIS A 453 -7.01 11.69 15.56
CA HIS A 453 -5.72 11.94 16.23
C HIS A 453 -4.53 11.28 15.54
N THR A 454 -4.76 10.28 14.70
CA THR A 454 -3.72 9.56 13.94
C THR A 454 -4.24 9.03 12.62
N VAL A 455 -3.35 8.81 11.64
CA VAL A 455 -3.71 8.13 10.40
C VAL A 455 -3.81 6.63 10.66
N PRO A 456 -4.98 6.01 10.42
CA PRO A 456 -5.21 4.63 10.80
C PRO A 456 -4.69 3.64 9.76
N THR A 457 -4.54 2.39 10.19
CA THR A 457 -4.20 1.26 9.31
C THR A 457 -5.47 0.63 8.76
N LEU A 458 -5.58 0.46 7.45
CA LEU A 458 -6.69 -0.28 6.84
C LEU A 458 -6.31 -1.76 6.63
N LEU A 459 -7.11 -2.66 7.19
CA LEU A 459 -7.06 -4.11 6.98
C LEU A 459 -8.23 -4.53 6.06
N PRO A 460 -7.96 -4.63 4.75
CA PRO A 460 -8.97 -4.93 3.73
C PRO A 460 -9.47 -6.38 3.73
N GLY A 461 -10.69 -6.56 3.24
CA GLY A 461 -11.40 -7.84 3.24
C GLY A 461 -11.10 -8.72 2.03
N LEU A 462 -11.39 -10.01 2.19
CA LEU A 462 -11.30 -10.99 1.10
C LEU A 462 -12.41 -10.75 0.07
N LEU A 463 -12.01 -10.50 -1.19
CA LEU A 463 -12.96 -10.19 -2.28
C LEU A 463 -14.02 -11.27 -2.50
N SER A 464 -13.62 -12.54 -2.43
CA SER A 464 -14.54 -13.67 -2.61
C SER A 464 -15.60 -13.77 -1.51
N CYS A 465 -15.27 -13.38 -0.27
CA CYS A 465 -16.19 -13.43 0.85
C CYS A 465 -17.26 -12.33 0.75
N GLY A 466 -16.84 -11.08 0.52
CA GLY A 466 -17.75 -9.94 0.38
C GLY A 466 -18.68 -10.07 -0.83
N LEU A 467 -18.13 -10.45 -2.00
CA LEU A 467 -18.92 -10.62 -3.22
C LEU A 467 -19.94 -11.76 -3.09
N ARG A 468 -19.53 -12.92 -2.54
CA ARG A 468 -20.43 -14.05 -2.33
C ARG A 468 -21.53 -13.73 -1.33
N ALA A 469 -21.21 -13.00 -0.25
CA ALA A 469 -22.21 -12.54 0.70
C ALA A 469 -23.25 -11.63 0.01
N MET A 470 -22.80 -10.63 -0.76
CA MET A 470 -23.68 -9.74 -1.52
C MET A 470 -24.58 -10.49 -2.51
N LEU A 471 -24.04 -11.48 -3.22
CA LEU A 471 -24.81 -12.25 -4.20
C LEU A 471 -25.84 -13.20 -3.57
N THR A 472 -25.63 -13.64 -2.33
CA THR A 472 -26.47 -14.68 -1.68
C THR A 472 -27.43 -14.13 -0.63
N VAL A 473 -27.30 -12.86 -0.25
CA VAL A 473 -28.07 -12.23 0.82
C VAL A 473 -29.59 -12.19 0.58
N ALA A 474 -30.02 -12.09 -0.68
CA ALA A 474 -31.44 -12.12 -1.05
C ALA A 474 -32.08 -13.48 -0.74
N CYS A 475 -31.28 -14.56 -0.76
CA CYS A 475 -31.74 -15.91 -0.48
C CYS A 475 -31.50 -16.33 0.98
N TRP A 476 -30.41 -15.88 1.59
CA TRP A 476 -29.92 -16.41 2.88
C TRP A 476 -29.91 -15.40 4.02
N HIS A 477 -30.40 -14.17 3.79
CA HIS A 477 -30.49 -13.10 4.80
C HIS A 477 -29.17 -12.93 5.58
N SER A 478 -29.24 -12.77 6.91
CA SER A 478 -28.08 -12.54 7.76
C SER A 478 -27.03 -13.66 7.73
N ARG A 479 -27.42 -14.89 7.36
CA ARG A 479 -26.49 -16.03 7.24
C ARG A 479 -25.46 -15.86 6.11
N ALA A 480 -25.75 -15.03 5.11
CA ALA A 480 -24.81 -14.72 4.04
C ALA A 480 -23.52 -14.05 4.57
N TRP A 481 -23.62 -13.35 5.72
CA TRP A 481 -22.51 -12.62 6.35
C TRP A 481 -21.63 -13.49 7.25
N ARG A 482 -21.95 -14.78 7.45
CA ARG A 482 -21.14 -15.69 8.30
C ARG A 482 -19.67 -15.74 7.88
N LYS A 483 -19.43 -15.88 6.58
CA LYS A 483 -18.06 -15.89 6.04
C LYS A 483 -17.33 -14.55 6.22
N VAL A 484 -18.08 -13.45 6.34
CA VAL A 484 -17.50 -12.12 6.60
C VAL A 484 -17.07 -12.04 8.07
N GLY A 485 -17.92 -12.44 9.01
CA GLY A 485 -17.56 -12.52 10.43
C GLY A 485 -16.38 -13.45 10.69
N GLU A 486 -16.37 -14.65 10.11
CA GLU A 486 -15.25 -15.60 10.18
C GLU A 486 -13.96 -15.02 9.57
N ALA A 487 -14.06 -14.28 8.46
CA ALA A 487 -12.91 -13.62 7.84
C ALA A 487 -12.37 -12.47 8.70
N LYS A 488 -13.24 -11.70 9.37
CA LYS A 488 -12.84 -10.65 10.33
C LYS A 488 -12.11 -11.27 11.52
N PHE A 489 -12.65 -12.34 12.11
CA PHE A 489 -11.97 -13.09 13.18
C PHE A 489 -10.61 -13.65 12.73
N LYS A 490 -10.54 -14.24 11.53
CA LYS A 490 -9.26 -14.72 10.96
C LYS A 490 -8.24 -13.59 10.76
N THR A 491 -8.70 -12.42 10.33
CA THR A 491 -7.84 -11.25 10.14
C THR A 491 -7.34 -10.73 11.49
N PHE A 492 -8.22 -10.66 12.50
CA PHE A 492 -7.86 -10.32 13.87
C PHE A 492 -6.80 -11.27 14.43
N THR A 493 -7.02 -12.59 14.35
CA THR A 493 -6.04 -13.57 14.86
C THR A 493 -4.69 -13.46 14.17
N GLN A 494 -4.67 -13.23 12.85
CA GLN A 494 -3.43 -12.92 12.14
C GLN A 494 -2.78 -11.63 12.63
N PHE A 495 -3.55 -10.57 12.86
CA PHE A 495 -3.05 -9.29 13.34
C PHE A 495 -2.51 -9.39 14.77
N GLN A 496 -3.18 -10.14 15.64
CA GLN A 496 -2.75 -10.42 17.01
C GLN A 496 -1.36 -11.08 17.05
N THR A 497 -1.05 -11.97 16.10
CA THR A 497 0.30 -12.59 16.02
C THR A 497 1.43 -11.61 15.65
N LEU A 498 1.11 -10.43 15.11
CA LEU A 498 2.11 -9.40 14.75
C LEU A 498 2.38 -8.43 15.90
N TYR A 499 1.43 -8.31 16.81
CA TYR A 499 1.47 -7.40 17.95
C TYR A 499 1.24 -8.15 19.28
N PRO A 500 2.01 -9.20 19.60
CA PRO A 500 1.84 -9.91 20.87
C PRO A 500 2.05 -9.00 22.08
N GLU A 501 2.82 -7.90 21.95
CA GLU A 501 3.07 -6.96 23.04
C GLU A 501 1.93 -5.97 23.33
N TYR A 502 0.85 -6.00 22.53
CA TYR A 502 -0.32 -5.15 22.69
C TYR A 502 -1.52 -5.93 23.25
N ASP A 503 -2.47 -5.21 23.83
CA ASP A 503 -3.82 -5.71 24.08
C ASP A 503 -4.78 -5.17 23.00
N PHE A 504 -5.99 -5.70 22.94
CA PHE A 504 -6.90 -5.47 21.81
C PHE A 504 -8.32 -5.12 22.26
N ILE A 505 -8.92 -4.15 21.58
CA ILE A 505 -10.35 -3.83 21.66
C ILE A 505 -10.93 -3.85 20.24
N PHE A 506 -12.15 -4.34 20.10
CA PHE A 506 -12.86 -4.36 18.83
C PHE A 506 -14.14 -3.52 18.86
N LEU A 507 -14.37 -2.69 17.86
CA LEU A 507 -15.59 -1.91 17.65
C LEU A 507 -16.24 -2.41 16.36
N GLY A 508 -17.52 -2.72 16.43
CA GLY A 508 -18.30 -3.21 15.30
C GLY A 508 -19.79 -2.96 15.46
N ASP A 509 -20.60 -3.48 14.54
CA ASP A 509 -22.06 -3.39 14.58
C ASP A 509 -22.73 -4.77 14.60
N ASN A 510 -24.04 -4.82 14.86
CA ASN A 510 -24.78 -6.09 14.84
C ASN A 510 -25.40 -6.46 13.48
N GLY A 511 -25.06 -5.74 12.40
CA GLY A 511 -25.61 -5.88 11.05
C GLY A 511 -24.82 -6.77 10.08
N GLN A 512 -23.49 -6.64 10.00
CA GLN A 512 -22.68 -7.24 8.90
C GLN A 512 -21.62 -8.28 9.33
N GLY A 513 -21.86 -8.95 10.45
CA GLY A 513 -21.07 -10.08 10.94
C GLY A 513 -20.03 -9.74 12.01
N ASP A 514 -19.95 -8.47 12.42
CA ASP A 514 -19.04 -8.02 13.48
C ASP A 514 -19.41 -8.61 14.84
N LEU A 515 -20.70 -8.70 15.18
CA LEU A 515 -21.15 -9.42 16.37
C LEU A 515 -20.62 -10.86 16.41
N LEU A 516 -20.72 -11.61 15.30
CA LEU A 516 -20.18 -12.96 15.22
C LEU A 516 -18.65 -12.96 15.39
N ALA A 517 -17.95 -12.02 14.78
CA ALA A 517 -16.50 -11.89 14.93
C ALA A 517 -16.12 -11.63 16.40
N ALA A 518 -16.82 -10.71 17.07
CA ALA A 518 -16.61 -10.40 18.48
C ALA A 518 -16.84 -11.60 19.40
N GLN A 519 -17.89 -12.38 19.14
CA GLN A 519 -18.16 -13.62 19.89
C GLN A 519 -17.01 -14.63 19.74
N LEU A 520 -16.48 -14.81 18.54
CA LEU A 520 -15.33 -15.68 18.29
C LEU A 520 -14.04 -15.17 18.97
N MET A 521 -13.83 -13.85 19.00
CA MET A 521 -12.70 -13.23 19.72
C MET A 521 -12.80 -13.46 21.23
N ALA A 522 -13.98 -13.24 21.81
CA ALA A 522 -14.22 -13.46 23.23
C ALA A 522 -14.12 -14.94 23.63
N GLU A 523 -14.65 -15.84 22.81
CA GLU A 523 -14.53 -17.29 23.02
C GLU A 523 -13.06 -17.74 23.00
N LYS A 524 -12.27 -17.25 22.03
CA LYS A 524 -10.84 -17.53 21.96
C LYS A 524 -10.11 -17.02 23.21
N GLU A 525 -10.38 -15.81 23.65
CA GLU A 525 -9.78 -15.26 24.88
C GLU A 525 -10.12 -16.10 26.10
N HIS A 526 -11.36 -16.56 26.22
CA HIS A 526 -11.78 -17.44 27.31
C HIS A 526 -11.02 -18.78 27.27
N GLN A 527 -10.85 -19.37 26.08
CA GLN A 527 -10.07 -20.60 25.90
C GLN A 527 -8.59 -20.38 26.26
N ASP A 528 -8.00 -19.27 25.81
CA ASP A 528 -6.61 -18.90 26.10
C ASP A 528 -6.42 -18.70 27.62
N LEU A 529 -7.39 -18.09 28.34
CA LEU A 529 -7.37 -17.96 29.81
C LEU A 529 -7.47 -19.30 30.56
N GLN A 530 -8.22 -20.28 30.04
CA GLN A 530 -8.33 -21.60 30.68
C GLN A 530 -7.04 -22.42 30.60
N LEU A 531 -6.24 -22.19 29.55
CA LEU A 531 -4.96 -22.87 29.35
C LEU A 531 -3.86 -22.28 30.25
N ASP A 532 -3.93 -20.99 30.55
CA ASP A 532 -3.03 -20.30 31.48
C ASP A 532 -3.45 -20.55 32.94
N GLN A 533 -3.27 -21.77 33.43
CA GLN A 533 -3.66 -22.16 34.81
C GLN A 533 -2.82 -21.49 35.92
N ASP A 534 -1.73 -20.79 35.58
CA ASP A 534 -0.89 -20.08 36.55
C ASP A 534 -1.29 -18.59 36.65
N MET A 535 -2.39 -18.35 37.37
CA MET A 535 -3.02 -17.03 37.55
C MET A 535 -2.19 -16.03 38.39
N THR A 536 -0.99 -16.39 38.84
CA THR A 536 -0.20 -15.57 39.77
C THR A 536 0.76 -14.58 39.09
N SER A 537 1.02 -14.73 37.80
CA SER A 537 1.92 -13.85 37.03
C SER A 537 1.16 -12.96 36.03
N LYS A 538 1.71 -11.77 35.73
CA LYS A 538 1.14 -10.89 34.69
C LYS A 538 1.06 -11.68 33.37
N PRO A 539 -0.03 -11.54 32.59
CA PRO A 539 -0.19 -12.30 31.36
C PRO A 539 0.88 -11.92 30.33
N GLU A 540 1.76 -12.89 30.01
CA GLU A 540 2.79 -12.78 28.97
C GLU A 540 2.23 -12.78 27.54
N ARG A 541 0.90 -12.84 27.39
CA ARG A 541 0.21 -12.94 26.10
C ARG A 541 -0.68 -11.73 25.83
N PRO A 542 -0.97 -11.42 24.56
CA PRO A 542 -1.94 -10.39 24.18
C PRO A 542 -3.34 -10.74 24.71
N ARG A 543 -4.02 -9.77 25.32
CA ARG A 543 -5.39 -9.92 25.80
C ARG A 543 -6.39 -9.27 24.85
N PHE A 544 -7.53 -9.92 24.68
CA PHE A 544 -8.73 -9.28 24.15
C PHE A 544 -9.54 -8.67 25.30
N LEU A 545 -9.58 -7.34 25.38
CA LEU A 545 -10.17 -6.61 26.50
C LEU A 545 -11.69 -6.50 26.39
N GLY A 546 -12.22 -6.60 25.17
CA GLY A 546 -13.65 -6.62 24.89
C GLY A 546 -14.01 -6.14 23.48
N ALA A 547 -15.30 -6.22 23.18
CA ALA A 547 -15.91 -5.66 21.98
C ALA A 547 -17.01 -4.66 22.34
N LEU A 548 -17.09 -3.57 21.58
CA LEU A 548 -18.19 -2.62 21.60
C LEU A 548 -19.01 -2.83 20.33
N ILE A 549 -20.25 -3.29 20.47
CA ILE A 549 -21.14 -3.62 19.37
C ILE A 549 -22.28 -2.60 19.31
N GLN A 550 -22.26 -1.79 18.26
CA GLN A 550 -23.31 -0.84 18.00
C GLN A 550 -24.59 -1.55 17.54
N GLU A 551 -25.68 -1.32 18.27
CA GLU A 551 -27.00 -1.82 17.91
C GLU A 551 -27.59 -0.97 16.78
N VAL A 552 -27.51 -1.48 15.56
CA VAL A 552 -28.05 -0.86 14.35
C VAL A 552 -29.30 -1.56 13.84
N MET A 553 -29.52 -2.80 14.27
CA MET A 553 -30.74 -3.57 14.01
C MET A 553 -31.21 -4.36 15.25
N PRO A 554 -32.47 -4.85 15.26
CA PRO A 554 -32.93 -5.73 16.33
C PRO A 554 -32.15 -7.04 16.38
N THR A 555 -31.88 -7.52 17.60
CA THR A 555 -31.03 -8.67 17.90
C THR A 555 -31.52 -9.97 17.26
N GLU A 556 -32.82 -10.13 17.06
CA GLU A 556 -33.42 -11.28 16.38
C GLU A 556 -32.98 -11.41 14.91
N PHE A 557 -32.61 -10.29 14.26
CA PHE A 557 -32.12 -10.27 12.88
C PHE A 557 -30.60 -10.33 12.76
N ALA A 558 -29.90 -10.00 13.84
CA ALA A 558 -28.45 -9.97 13.88
C ALA A 558 -27.83 -11.35 13.54
N LEU A 559 -26.64 -11.35 12.96
CA LEU A 559 -25.87 -12.57 12.80
C LEU A 559 -25.08 -12.84 14.09
N ALA A 560 -25.43 -13.93 14.79
CA ALA A 560 -24.77 -14.37 16.01
C ALA A 560 -24.54 -15.88 16.01
N SER A 561 -23.70 -16.37 16.94
CA SER A 561 -23.38 -17.78 17.16
C SER A 561 -24.62 -18.62 17.53
N VAL A 562 -25.56 -18.04 18.28
CA VAL A 562 -26.78 -18.72 18.74
C VAL A 562 -28.01 -18.35 17.88
N PRO A 563 -29.02 -19.24 17.78
CA PRO A 563 -30.30 -18.95 17.13
C PRO A 563 -31.06 -17.78 17.77
N ALA A 564 -31.87 -17.06 16.98
CA ALA A 564 -32.63 -15.90 17.44
C ALA A 564 -33.56 -16.20 18.63
N SER A 565 -34.13 -17.40 18.71
CA SER A 565 -35.02 -17.82 19.79
C SER A 565 -34.37 -17.86 21.18
N LEU A 566 -33.04 -17.87 21.26
CA LEU A 566 -32.29 -17.91 22.52
C LEU A 566 -31.70 -16.54 22.90
N ARG A 567 -31.95 -15.49 22.12
CA ARG A 567 -31.33 -14.16 22.29
C ARG A 567 -32.16 -13.26 23.21
N GLY A 568 -32.33 -13.68 24.45
CA GLY A 568 -33.02 -12.92 25.49
C GLY A 568 -32.10 -11.98 26.29
N PRO A 569 -32.62 -11.37 27.38
CA PRO A 569 -31.82 -10.57 28.32
C PRO A 569 -30.63 -11.36 28.90
N ASP A 570 -30.84 -12.63 29.25
CA ASP A 570 -29.78 -13.49 29.78
C ASP A 570 -28.63 -13.71 28.78
N TRP A 571 -28.95 -13.75 27.48
CA TRP A 571 -27.94 -13.84 26.42
C TRP A 571 -27.14 -12.54 26.27
N HIS A 572 -27.78 -11.38 26.38
CA HIS A 572 -27.07 -10.09 26.38
C HIS A 572 -26.13 -10.00 27.59
N LYS A 573 -26.63 -10.39 28.77
CA LYS A 573 -25.83 -10.43 30.00
C LYS A 573 -24.64 -11.38 29.89
N ALA A 574 -24.86 -12.60 29.36
CA ALA A 574 -23.77 -13.56 29.14
C ALA A 574 -22.71 -13.01 28.18
N LEU A 575 -23.12 -12.29 27.13
CA LEU A 575 -22.19 -11.62 26.23
C LEU A 575 -21.42 -10.50 26.92
N GLU A 576 -22.10 -9.67 27.70
CA GLU A 576 -21.48 -8.61 28.50
C GLU A 576 -20.46 -9.19 29.49
N ASP A 577 -20.78 -10.30 30.15
CA ASP A 577 -19.86 -11.02 31.05
C ASP A 577 -18.59 -11.48 30.31
N THR A 578 -18.73 -11.94 29.06
CA THR A 578 -17.57 -12.28 28.18
C THR A 578 -16.86 -11.06 27.57
N GLY A 579 -17.34 -9.83 27.83
CA GLY A 579 -16.75 -8.59 27.35
C GLY A 579 -17.27 -8.09 26.00
N VAL A 580 -18.38 -8.64 25.50
CA VAL A 580 -19.08 -8.14 24.31
C VAL A 580 -20.23 -7.24 24.74
N ILE A 581 -20.05 -5.94 24.61
CA ILE A 581 -20.92 -4.90 25.14
C ILE A 581 -21.75 -4.28 24.01
N PHE A 582 -23.07 -4.31 24.14
CA PHE A 582 -23.97 -3.62 23.21
C PHE A 582 -24.14 -2.15 23.60
N HIS A 583 -24.19 -1.26 22.61
CA HIS A 583 -24.46 0.16 22.84
C HIS A 583 -25.25 0.79 21.69
N ARG A 584 -25.90 1.93 21.97
CA ARG A 584 -26.64 2.71 20.95
C ARG A 584 -26.05 4.08 20.67
N SER A 585 -25.22 4.58 21.59
CA SER A 585 -24.43 5.79 21.44
C SER A 585 -22.99 5.49 21.88
N TYR A 586 -22.03 6.29 21.42
CA TYR A 586 -20.64 6.18 21.87
C TYR A 586 -20.44 6.68 23.31
N VAL A 587 -21.39 7.47 23.84
CA VAL A 587 -21.46 7.80 25.27
C VAL A 587 -21.77 6.56 26.10
N GLY A 588 -22.77 5.77 25.69
CA GLY A 588 -23.11 4.51 26.34
C GLY A 588 -21.94 3.50 26.27
N ALA A 589 -21.24 3.45 25.13
CA ALA A 589 -20.06 2.62 24.96
C ALA A 589 -18.93 3.01 25.94
N ALA A 590 -18.62 4.32 26.04
CA ALA A 590 -17.60 4.83 26.95
C ALA A 590 -17.95 4.55 28.43
N LEU A 591 -19.22 4.74 28.81
CA LEU A 591 -19.70 4.49 30.17
C LEU A 591 -19.60 3.00 30.54
N ALA A 592 -20.05 2.10 29.65
CA ALA A 592 -19.98 0.67 29.87
C ALA A 592 -18.53 0.18 29.95
N LEU A 593 -17.64 0.75 29.12
CA LEU A 593 -16.23 0.42 29.17
C LEU A 593 -15.56 0.94 30.44
N HIS A 594 -15.90 2.14 30.92
CA HIS A 594 -15.44 2.66 32.22
C HIS A 594 -15.87 1.76 33.39
N ALA A 595 -17.11 1.27 33.36
CA ALA A 595 -17.62 0.37 34.41
C ALA A 595 -16.84 -0.95 34.48
N ARG A 596 -16.37 -1.46 33.33
CA ARG A 596 -15.61 -2.72 33.25
C ARG A 596 -14.10 -2.52 33.45
N HIS A 597 -13.53 -1.49 32.83
CA HIS A 597 -12.10 -1.20 32.75
C HIS A 597 -11.84 0.29 33.07
N PRO A 598 -12.00 0.70 34.34
CA PRO A 598 -11.82 2.10 34.75
C PRO A 598 -10.38 2.60 34.61
N ASP A 599 -9.41 1.68 34.49
CA ASP A 599 -8.00 1.92 34.19
C ASP A 599 -7.76 2.29 32.71
N ILE A 600 -8.63 1.86 31.80
CA ILE A 600 -8.55 2.17 30.37
C ILE A 600 -9.32 3.45 30.06
N VAL A 601 -10.56 3.54 30.54
CA VAL A 601 -11.42 4.72 30.35
C VAL A 601 -11.80 5.25 31.72
N GLY A 602 -11.17 6.34 32.15
CA GLY A 602 -11.49 7.02 33.40
C GLY A 602 -12.70 7.95 33.28
N ALA A 603 -13.28 8.34 34.42
CA ALA A 603 -14.46 9.21 34.47
C ALA A 603 -14.29 10.53 33.68
N LYS A 604 -13.12 11.17 33.76
CA LYS A 604 -12.82 12.40 32.99
C LYS A 604 -12.88 12.18 31.48
N GLN A 605 -12.44 11.01 31.01
CA GLN A 605 -12.48 10.67 29.60
C GLN A 605 -13.93 10.38 29.14
N VAL A 606 -14.76 9.77 29.99
CA VAL A 606 -16.21 9.63 29.71
C VAL A 606 -16.85 11.01 29.51
N VAL A 607 -16.55 11.98 30.38
CA VAL A 607 -17.04 13.37 30.22
C VAL A 607 -16.53 14.02 28.93
N SER A 608 -15.29 13.74 28.54
CA SER A 608 -14.74 14.21 27.25
C SER A 608 -15.52 13.66 26.05
N VAL A 609 -15.79 12.35 26.03
CA VAL A 609 -16.62 11.69 25.01
C VAL A 609 -18.02 12.26 24.97
N VAL A 610 -18.61 12.54 26.13
CA VAL A 610 -19.93 13.16 26.27
C VAL A 610 -19.99 14.53 25.60
N ASN A 611 -19.03 15.40 25.89
CA ASN A 611 -18.99 16.74 25.30
C ASN A 611 -18.81 16.67 23.78
N ALA A 612 -17.86 15.86 23.30
CA ALA A 612 -17.63 15.66 21.87
C ALA A 612 -18.86 15.07 21.16
N ALA A 613 -19.56 14.12 21.78
CA ALA A 613 -20.78 13.53 21.21
C ALA A 613 -21.92 14.55 21.07
N VAL A 614 -22.11 15.44 22.05
CA VAL A 614 -23.13 16.50 21.95
C VAL A 614 -22.77 17.48 20.84
N ASP A 615 -21.49 17.87 20.75
CA ASP A 615 -21.01 18.81 19.73
C ASP A 615 -21.12 18.23 18.32
N ASP A 616 -20.63 16.99 18.11
CA ASP A 616 -20.76 16.27 16.85
C ASP A 616 -22.23 16.09 16.43
N PHE A 617 -23.12 15.80 17.39
CA PHE A 617 -24.55 15.62 17.12
C PHE A 617 -25.18 16.94 16.64
N HIS A 618 -24.87 18.06 17.30
CA HIS A 618 -25.36 19.38 16.91
C HIS A 618 -24.81 19.82 15.55
N ALA A 619 -23.51 19.62 15.31
CA ALA A 619 -22.88 19.88 14.02
C ALA A 619 -23.55 19.05 12.90
N GLY A 620 -23.85 17.78 13.17
CA GLY A 620 -24.58 16.91 12.26
C GLY A 620 -25.98 17.44 11.92
N ILE A 621 -26.73 17.93 12.91
CA ILE A 621 -28.05 18.56 12.66
C ILE A 621 -27.91 19.80 11.78
N CYS A 622 -26.90 20.64 12.03
CA CYS A 622 -26.67 21.86 11.25
C CYS A 622 -26.34 21.54 9.78
N VAL A 623 -25.47 20.56 9.54
CA VAL A 623 -25.01 20.20 8.19
C VAL A 623 -26.10 19.47 7.38
N TYR A 624 -26.87 18.58 8.01
CA TYR A 624 -27.78 17.67 7.30
C TYR A 624 -29.27 18.00 7.46
N GLY A 625 -29.60 18.99 8.30
CA GLY A 625 -30.96 19.44 8.60
C GLY A 625 -31.71 18.56 9.61
N GLU A 626 -32.58 19.20 10.41
CA GLU A 626 -33.29 18.57 11.53
C GLU A 626 -34.45 17.65 11.10
N ARG A 627 -35.03 17.83 9.91
CA ARG A 627 -36.27 17.15 9.48
C ARG A 627 -36.13 15.67 9.10
N ARG A 628 -35.00 15.01 9.40
CA ARG A 628 -34.83 13.57 9.11
C ARG A 628 -35.41 12.72 10.22
N LYS A 629 -36.26 11.75 9.85
CA LYS A 629 -36.96 10.81 10.75
C LYS A 629 -36.04 10.00 11.70
N GLY A 630 -34.74 9.92 11.41
CA GLY A 630 -33.78 9.18 12.24
C GLY A 630 -33.28 9.95 13.47
N TRP A 631 -33.30 11.28 13.44
CA TRP A 631 -32.69 12.12 14.48
C TRP A 631 -33.37 11.98 15.84
N ASP A 632 -34.70 11.84 15.87
CA ASP A 632 -35.44 11.73 17.13
C ASP A 632 -35.02 10.47 17.91
N LYS A 633 -34.85 9.35 17.20
CA LYS A 633 -34.39 8.10 17.80
C LYS A 633 -32.95 8.23 18.29
N ALA A 634 -32.06 8.80 17.47
CA ALA A 634 -30.67 9.04 17.85
C ALA A 634 -30.55 9.97 19.07
N ARG A 635 -31.37 11.03 19.11
CA ARG A 635 -31.47 11.98 20.22
C ARG A 635 -31.94 11.28 21.49
N ALA A 636 -32.98 10.45 21.40
CA ALA A 636 -33.49 9.69 22.54
C ALA A 636 -32.44 8.69 23.08
N ASP A 637 -31.77 7.96 22.20
CA ASP A 637 -30.68 7.05 22.57
C ASP A 637 -29.55 7.81 23.31
N LEU A 638 -29.08 8.94 22.76
CA LEU A 638 -28.04 9.78 23.38
C LEU A 638 -28.49 10.39 24.71
N GLN A 639 -29.72 10.90 24.80
CA GLN A 639 -30.28 11.47 26.03
C GLN A 639 -30.37 10.43 27.15
N ASN A 640 -30.75 9.19 26.83
CA ASN A 640 -30.82 8.12 27.81
C ASN A 640 -29.44 7.80 28.39
N ASP A 641 -28.40 7.74 27.56
CA ASP A 641 -27.05 7.49 28.04
C ASP A 641 -26.46 8.69 28.80
N LEU A 642 -26.77 9.92 28.39
CA LEU A 642 -26.37 11.13 29.14
C LEU A 642 -26.98 11.16 30.54
N LYS A 643 -28.23 10.75 30.73
CA LYS A 643 -28.84 10.65 32.07
C LYS A 643 -28.04 9.70 32.96
N LYS A 644 -27.69 8.51 32.47
CA LYS A 644 -26.86 7.54 33.21
C LYS A 644 -25.49 8.11 33.58
N VAL A 645 -24.87 8.88 32.67
CA VAL A 645 -23.60 9.57 32.96
C VAL A 645 -23.79 10.64 34.03
N VAL A 646 -24.84 11.46 33.98
CA VAL A 646 -25.10 12.49 34.99
C VAL A 646 -25.35 11.87 36.37
N ASP A 647 -26.09 10.77 36.42
CA ASP A 647 -26.34 10.02 37.65
C ASP A 647 -25.04 9.44 38.24
N SER A 648 -24.13 8.98 37.39
CA SER A 648 -22.82 8.43 37.80
C SER A 648 -21.76 9.50 38.09
N PHE A 649 -21.85 10.64 37.39
CA PHE A 649 -20.88 11.74 37.37
C PHE A 649 -21.60 13.10 37.33
N PRO A 650 -22.01 13.64 38.50
CA PRO A 650 -22.82 14.87 38.57
C PRO A 650 -22.20 16.08 37.87
N GLY A 651 -20.87 16.14 37.74
CA GLY A 651 -20.15 17.20 37.01
C GLY A 651 -20.47 17.29 35.51
N SER A 652 -21.17 16.31 34.94
CA SER A 652 -21.52 16.25 33.51
C SER A 652 -22.87 16.89 33.17
N ALA A 653 -23.59 17.44 34.15
CA ALA A 653 -24.94 17.98 33.98
C ALA A 653 -25.05 19.07 32.89
N GLY A 654 -23.97 19.83 32.65
CA GLY A 654 -23.91 20.85 31.60
C GLY A 654 -24.12 20.29 30.18
N ALA A 655 -23.58 19.11 29.88
CA ALA A 655 -23.73 18.48 28.56
C ALA A 655 -25.18 18.03 28.29
N LEU A 656 -25.84 17.49 29.32
CA LEU A 656 -27.27 17.13 29.23
C LEU A 656 -28.13 18.38 28.99
N LYS A 657 -27.85 19.49 29.70
CA LYS A 657 -28.55 20.76 29.47
C LYS A 657 -28.32 21.28 28.05
N LYS A 658 -27.08 21.22 27.54
CA LYS A 658 -26.73 21.64 26.17
C LYS A 658 -27.51 20.87 25.10
N LEU A 659 -27.65 19.55 25.25
CA LEU A 659 -28.42 18.72 24.30
C LEU A 659 -29.94 19.00 24.35
N LEU A 660 -30.48 19.30 25.54
CA LEU A 660 -31.92 19.55 25.73
C LEU A 660 -32.36 20.94 25.26
N CYS A 661 -31.45 21.90 25.17
CA CYS A 661 -31.75 23.29 24.79
C CYS A 661 -30.99 23.74 23.52
N PRO A 662 -31.27 23.18 22.32
CA PRO A 662 -30.55 23.53 21.09
C PRO A 662 -30.64 25.04 20.76
N GLY A 663 -31.78 25.66 21.07
CA GLY A 663 -32.08 27.05 20.72
C GLY A 663 -31.27 28.11 21.48
N GLU A 664 -30.67 27.77 22.63
CA GLU A 664 -29.78 28.69 23.34
C GLU A 664 -28.38 28.71 22.72
N VAL A 665 -27.91 27.57 22.18
CA VAL A 665 -26.57 27.45 21.58
C VAL A 665 -26.49 28.13 20.22
N LEU A 666 -27.54 27.99 19.39
CA LEU A 666 -27.62 28.69 18.09
C LEU A 666 -27.62 30.21 18.28
N ARG A 667 -28.39 30.72 19.24
CA ARG A 667 -28.41 32.16 19.58
C ARG A 667 -27.10 32.66 20.18
N ALA A 668 -26.41 31.83 20.97
CA ALA A 668 -25.11 32.20 21.54
C ALA A 668 -24.01 32.25 20.46
N SER A 669 -24.05 31.35 19.47
CA SER A 669 -23.14 31.37 18.32
C SER A 669 -23.38 32.59 17.45
N GLU A 670 -24.63 32.90 17.14
CA GLU A 670 -25.03 34.11 16.38
C GLU A 670 -24.66 35.40 17.13
N ALA A 671 -24.76 35.41 18.47
CA ALA A 671 -24.37 36.57 19.28
C ALA A 671 -22.84 36.74 19.43
N SER A 672 -22.05 35.69 19.19
CA SER A 672 -20.58 35.75 19.24
C SER A 672 -19.90 36.06 17.90
N GLU A 673 -20.66 36.05 16.80
CA GLU A 673 -20.16 36.38 15.44
C GLU A 673 -20.50 37.81 14.98
N GLU A 674 -21.01 38.68 15.85
CA GLU A 674 -21.03 40.13 15.59
C GLU A 674 -19.63 40.75 15.81
N VAL A 675 -18.65 40.29 15.03
CA VAL A 675 -17.48 41.10 14.67
C VAL A 675 -17.84 41.79 13.36
N PRO A 676 -17.75 43.13 13.26
CA PRO A 676 -18.07 43.83 12.02
C PRO A 676 -17.06 43.43 10.95
N MET A 677 -17.42 42.48 10.08
CA MET A 677 -16.69 42.20 8.85
C MET A 677 -16.97 43.32 7.85
N ASP A 678 -15.88 43.91 7.38
CA ASP A 678 -15.84 44.91 6.31
C ASP A 678 -16.48 44.33 5.03
N LYS A 679 -17.37 45.11 4.41
CA LYS A 679 -18.30 44.63 3.36
C LYS A 679 -17.74 44.65 1.94
N ASP A 680 -16.43 44.80 1.77
CA ASP A 680 -15.79 44.87 0.45
C ASP A 680 -14.75 43.76 0.29
N GLU A 681 -15.21 42.52 0.02
CA GLU A 681 -14.56 41.55 -0.88
C GLU A 681 -15.26 40.18 -0.79
N LEU A 682 -15.42 39.55 -1.96
CA LEU A 682 -15.89 38.17 -2.23
C LEU A 682 -17.41 37.95 -2.38
N GLU A 683 -17.91 38.27 -3.58
CA GLU A 683 -18.99 37.47 -4.18
C GLU A 683 -18.40 36.21 -4.86
N PRO A 684 -18.81 34.99 -4.49
CA PRO A 684 -18.56 33.81 -5.31
C PRO A 684 -19.68 33.63 -6.34
N THR A 685 -19.30 33.72 -7.62
CA THR A 685 -20.13 33.38 -8.77
C THR A 685 -20.67 31.94 -8.65
N PRO A 686 -21.98 31.68 -8.85
CA PRO A 686 -22.53 30.33 -8.80
C PRO A 686 -22.09 29.49 -10.01
N PRO A 687 -21.92 28.16 -9.86
CA PRO A 687 -21.50 27.30 -10.96
C PRO A 687 -22.64 27.14 -11.98
N ALA A 688 -22.31 27.47 -13.23
CA ALA A 688 -23.18 27.30 -14.39
C ALA A 688 -23.63 25.85 -14.57
N GLN A 689 -24.93 25.66 -14.79
CA GLN A 689 -25.52 24.44 -15.31
C GLN A 689 -24.98 24.18 -16.73
N LYS A 690 -24.44 22.99 -16.97
CA LYS A 690 -24.10 22.50 -18.31
C LYS A 690 -25.36 21.94 -18.97
N ASP A 691 -25.93 22.70 -19.89
CA ASP A 691 -26.80 22.17 -20.94
C ASP A 691 -25.96 21.79 -22.17
N GLU A 692 -26.19 20.58 -22.66
CA GLU A 692 -25.62 20.05 -23.89
C GLU A 692 -26.36 20.64 -25.10
N SER A 693 -25.67 21.41 -25.94
CA SER A 693 -26.02 21.57 -27.36
C SER A 693 -24.79 21.93 -28.20
N GLU A 694 -24.75 21.37 -29.40
CA GLU A 694 -23.65 21.33 -30.39
C GLU A 694 -23.18 22.72 -30.86
N PRO A 695 -21.92 22.86 -31.35
CA PRO A 695 -21.45 24.10 -31.96
C PRO A 695 -21.40 24.02 -33.50
N THR A 696 -21.74 25.13 -34.16
CA THR A 696 -21.27 25.47 -35.52
C THR A 696 -20.95 26.98 -35.54
N PRO A 697 -19.87 27.43 -36.22
CA PRO A 697 -19.14 28.68 -35.92
C PRO A 697 -19.60 29.85 -36.81
N PRO A 698 -19.20 31.12 -36.59
CA PRO A 698 -17.88 31.59 -37.09
C PRO A 698 -17.25 32.84 -36.41
N ALA A 699 -16.05 33.16 -36.91
CA ALA A 699 -15.47 34.49 -37.15
C ALA A 699 -14.56 35.17 -36.10
N GLN A 700 -13.27 35.09 -36.43
CA GLN A 700 -12.19 36.09 -36.34
C GLN A 700 -12.54 37.52 -35.89
N GLN A 701 -11.76 38.05 -34.94
CA GLN A 701 -11.04 39.32 -35.15
C GLN A 701 -9.88 39.49 -34.17
N ALA A 702 -8.80 40.06 -34.71
CA ALA A 702 -7.50 40.29 -34.10
C ALA A 702 -7.33 41.76 -33.67
N SER A 703 -6.20 42.04 -33.01
CA SER A 703 -5.62 43.34 -32.60
C SER A 703 -5.92 43.70 -31.13
N LYS A 704 -5.04 44.34 -30.35
CA LYS A 704 -3.63 44.77 -30.42
C LYS A 704 -3.29 45.36 -29.03
N ASP A 705 -1.99 45.55 -28.77
CA ASP A 705 -1.41 46.48 -27.76
C ASP A 705 -1.54 46.03 -26.28
N GLU A 706 -0.60 46.25 -25.33
CA GLU A 706 0.64 47.02 -25.29
C GLU A 706 1.43 46.64 -24.00
N SER A 707 2.76 46.81 -24.06
CA SER A 707 3.69 47.19 -22.97
C SER A 707 4.08 46.23 -21.80
N ASP A 708 5.36 45.86 -21.84
CA ASP A 708 6.25 45.43 -20.75
C ASP A 708 6.45 46.54 -19.68
N PRO A 709 6.88 46.19 -18.44
CA PRO A 709 8.30 46.43 -18.14
C PRO A 709 9.00 45.36 -17.28
N THR A 710 10.31 45.32 -17.53
CA THR A 710 11.39 44.46 -17.01
C THR A 710 11.67 44.64 -15.50
N PRO A 711 12.15 43.60 -14.77
CA PRO A 711 12.69 43.75 -13.42
C PRO A 711 14.22 43.91 -13.38
N PRO A 712 14.80 44.59 -12.37
CA PRO A 712 16.24 44.87 -12.31
C PRO A 712 17.06 43.75 -11.63
N ALA A 713 18.31 43.63 -12.08
CA ALA A 713 19.35 42.75 -11.55
C ALA A 713 19.95 43.23 -10.20
N PRO A 714 20.49 42.33 -9.34
CA PRO A 714 21.16 42.73 -8.11
C PRO A 714 22.67 42.93 -8.30
N LYS A 715 23.18 43.98 -7.65
CA LYS A 715 24.60 44.34 -7.55
C LYS A 715 25.33 43.47 -6.54
N ALA A 716 26.58 43.14 -6.88
CA ALA A 716 27.58 42.57 -5.99
C ALA A 716 28.23 43.66 -5.11
N SER A 717 28.58 43.31 -3.87
CA SER A 717 29.61 44.01 -3.09
C SER A 717 30.42 43.01 -2.26
N LYS A 718 31.74 43.21 -2.32
CA LYS A 718 32.81 42.57 -1.56
C LYS A 718 32.94 43.21 -0.16
N GLU A 719 33.91 42.65 0.60
CA GLU A 719 34.57 43.13 1.83
C GLU A 719 34.00 42.54 3.13
N GLU A 720 34.76 42.29 4.18
CA GLU A 720 36.14 41.86 4.43
C GLU A 720 36.20 41.50 5.94
N ALA A 721 37.31 40.98 6.41
CA ALA A 721 37.50 40.26 7.68
C ALA A 721 37.47 41.10 8.99
N CYS A 722 37.16 40.43 10.13
CA CYS A 722 37.81 40.52 11.45
C CYS A 722 37.07 39.58 12.45
N ILE A 723 37.68 38.48 12.92
CA ILE A 723 38.38 38.30 14.22
C ILE A 723 37.56 38.78 15.43
N GLU A 724 37.04 37.84 16.24
CA GLU A 724 37.38 37.79 17.68
C GLU A 724 36.97 36.49 18.38
N ASN A 725 37.77 36.17 19.40
CA ASN A 725 37.80 34.96 20.21
C ASN A 725 36.61 34.83 21.15
N SER A 726 36.15 33.59 21.38
CA SER A 726 35.50 33.24 22.65
C SER A 726 35.86 31.83 23.10
N LYS A 727 36.65 31.79 24.19
CA LYS A 727 37.00 30.65 25.02
C LYS A 727 35.74 29.97 25.56
N VAL A 728 35.68 28.64 25.46
CA VAL A 728 34.88 27.75 26.33
C VAL A 728 35.76 26.52 26.51
N GLY A 729 36.39 26.29 27.66
CA GLY A 729 35.73 25.78 28.86
C GLY A 729 35.85 24.26 28.87
N HIS A 730 37.07 23.74 29.10
CA HIS A 730 37.33 22.33 29.34
C HIS A 730 36.66 21.91 30.65
N VAL A 731 35.71 20.98 30.58
CA VAL A 731 35.20 20.24 31.73
C VAL A 731 35.75 18.82 31.59
N GLU A 732 36.73 18.48 32.41
CA GLU A 732 37.15 17.11 32.67
C GLU A 732 35.99 16.36 33.32
N VAL A 733 35.56 15.25 32.72
CA VAL A 733 34.67 14.29 33.34
C VAL A 733 35.52 13.07 33.71
N GLU A 734 35.71 12.94 35.01
CA GLU A 734 36.38 11.86 35.71
C GLU A 734 35.62 10.53 35.48
N VAL A 735 36.24 9.59 34.77
CA VAL A 735 35.69 8.25 34.55
C VAL A 735 36.06 7.39 35.76
N ARG A 736 35.10 7.19 36.67
CA ARG A 736 35.17 6.13 37.69
C ARG A 736 35.00 4.76 37.02
N GLN A 737 36.08 3.98 37.04
CA GLN A 737 36.04 2.53 36.89
C GLN A 737 35.49 1.92 38.19
N ASP A 738 34.34 1.26 38.12
CA ASP A 738 33.99 0.24 39.12
C ASP A 738 33.90 -1.12 38.44
N SER A 739 34.75 -1.99 38.99
CA SER A 739 34.96 -3.38 38.66
C SER A 739 33.94 -4.29 39.34
N SER A 740 33.82 -5.49 38.77
CA SER A 740 33.34 -6.75 39.36
C SER A 740 31.83 -7.05 39.27
N MET A 741 31.49 -7.99 38.40
CA MET A 741 30.65 -9.13 38.80
C MET A 741 30.96 -10.37 37.94
N ASN A 742 31.18 -11.46 38.66
CA ASN A 742 31.48 -12.81 38.19
C ASN A 742 30.37 -13.39 37.29
N VAL A 743 30.77 -14.08 36.22
CA VAL A 743 29.92 -15.02 35.47
C VAL A 743 30.64 -16.36 35.38
N PRO A 744 30.06 -17.48 35.85
CA PRO A 744 30.57 -18.81 35.56
C PRO A 744 29.67 -19.60 34.59
N GLY A 745 30.32 -20.40 33.73
CA GLY A 745 29.81 -21.61 33.06
C GLY A 745 28.89 -21.38 31.85
N ILE A 746 29.35 -21.47 30.59
CA ILE A 746 29.70 -22.68 29.83
C ILE A 746 28.71 -23.84 30.06
N LEU A 747 27.77 -24.00 29.14
CA LEU A 747 27.25 -25.32 28.78
C LEU A 747 27.08 -25.41 27.26
N ASN A 748 27.85 -26.35 26.67
CA ASN A 748 27.69 -26.85 25.32
C ASN A 748 26.33 -27.54 25.18
N VAL A 749 25.64 -27.34 24.05
CA VAL A 749 24.61 -28.27 23.60
C VAL A 749 24.88 -28.62 22.15
N GLU A 750 25.25 -29.88 21.96
CA GLU A 750 25.36 -30.58 20.69
C GLU A 750 24.01 -30.65 19.97
N LEU A 751 24.09 -30.51 18.65
CA LEU A 751 23.01 -30.78 17.70
C LEU A 751 22.85 -32.30 17.51
N GLN A 752 21.62 -32.80 17.69
CA GLN A 752 21.07 -33.94 16.95
C GLN A 752 19.80 -33.52 16.24
#